data_AF-A0A3C0NYM2-F1
#
_entry.id   AF-A0A3C0NYM2-F1
#
_cell.length_a   1.000
_cell.length_b   1.000
_cell.length_c   1.000
_cell.angle_alpha   90.00
_cell.angle_beta   90.00
_cell.angle_gamma   90.00
#
_symmetry.space_group_name_H-M   'P 1'
#
loop_
_entity.id
_entity.type
_entity.pdbx_description
1 polymer ?
#
loop_
_entity_poly.entity_id
_entity_poly.type
_entity_poly.pdbx_seq_one_letter_code
_entity_poly.pdbx_strand_id
1 'polypeptide(L)'
;MGERNYSNLLENVWPEWKIVRRIGGGRYGTVYEAVRRDDFMESHSAVKIISIPSDEAELDSIYAEGYTAEQSKTYLREQVDKCVEEIQMMDSFKHIPNIVTIEDYKVVEKVDDVGWTIYIRMELLRPLNEIMNARSVPEEEVIKLGIDICSALEACVRQNVIHRDIKPENILVFNDPQGASRIYKLGDFGIARRLDSYSRSMTSRGTPNYLAPEVVSGHYDSRADTYSLGLVLYYYLNKKRLPFQNTEKEILTSEERGVALRRRLNREKPNPPCQASRQLAQVILKACDPDPAKRFSSPTQFKEELLNAKNGIKEPHNHTIKVRRSPSIMSSSRSERPSKSERTIIHREPVRFGNDPIFIMRRIFIGLLLIVLFLIVLYCGSYILGMNNHDRDDKSKTYDKSETLDRSETSDTSETHASSISIEPTESPTPDPAETSTPESAETSASEPTETSMSDIIIEDLREHAYVGDSVLFGEYDTDNIMKNGDETIVWRVLDVQGDKMLLITEDVIEGMHYNSSFNYVTWEDSYIREWLNYKFYDKCFTEEQKQFILRTNVSPGKLSEYDSDPGNSTEDYVFLLNYEEAKNYFANDEKRKAAYTSHAGESGILKNENYGTTWWWLLTPGITNEQACIVNSDGSLSANGNVDGGGGVRPAMWVKIR
;
A
#
# COMPACT_ATOMS: atom_id res chain seq x y z
N MET A 1 27.04 2.84 12.78
CA MET A 1 25.83 3.68 12.94
C MET A 1 26.24 5.06 13.41
N GLY A 2 26.02 6.10 12.58
CA GLY A 2 26.15 7.50 13.01
C GLY A 2 24.79 8.06 13.45
N GLU A 3 24.80 9.00 14.39
CA GLU A 3 23.60 9.73 14.79
C GLU A 3 23.16 10.65 13.64
N ARG A 4 21.99 10.39 13.03
CA ARG A 4 21.35 11.41 12.17
C ARG A 4 21.01 12.60 13.08
N ASN A 5 21.62 13.75 12.83
CA ASN A 5 21.59 14.88 13.78
C ASN A 5 20.25 15.63 13.74
N TYR A 6 19.23 15.05 14.39
CA TYR A 6 17.89 15.62 14.51
C TYR A 6 17.79 16.85 15.45
N SER A 7 18.89 17.31 16.03
CA SER A 7 18.92 18.32 17.11
C SER A 7 18.14 19.60 16.78
N ASN A 8 18.26 20.08 15.54
CA ASN A 8 17.75 21.39 15.13
C ASN A 8 16.22 21.39 14.93
N LEU A 9 15.55 20.22 14.88
CA LEU A 9 14.10 20.13 14.60
C LEU A 9 13.22 20.81 15.66
N LEU A 10 13.69 20.94 16.91
CA LEU A 10 12.96 21.59 18.01
C LEU A 10 13.60 22.92 18.47
N GLU A 11 14.78 23.28 17.95
CA GLU A 11 15.61 24.38 18.46
C GLU A 11 14.87 25.73 18.47
N ASN A 12 14.06 26.00 17.45
CA ASN A 12 13.26 27.23 17.33
C ASN A 12 11.83 27.10 17.91
N VAL A 13 11.51 26.01 18.61
CA VAL A 13 10.14 25.62 18.98
C VAL A 13 10.02 25.32 20.48
N TRP A 14 10.95 24.51 20.99
CA TRP A 14 11.13 24.05 22.36
C TRP A 14 12.64 23.80 22.57
N PRO A 15 13.48 24.84 22.68
CA PRO A 15 14.95 24.72 22.72
C PRO A 15 15.48 23.87 23.88
N GLU A 16 14.68 23.66 24.92
CA GLU A 16 15.01 22.80 26.05
C GLU A 16 14.82 21.29 25.74
N TRP A 17 14.11 20.93 24.66
CA TRP A 17 13.88 19.56 24.24
C TRP A 17 14.74 19.17 23.04
N LYS A 18 15.34 17.97 23.09
CA LYS A 18 16.17 17.42 22.02
C LYS A 18 15.61 16.11 21.51
N ILE A 19 15.55 15.94 20.18
CA ILE A 19 15.14 14.69 19.55
C ILE A 19 16.19 13.61 19.84
N VAL A 20 15.74 12.44 20.33
CA VAL A 20 16.56 11.26 20.57
C VAL A 20 16.53 10.33 19.35
N ARG A 21 15.33 10.03 18.85
CA ARG A 21 15.12 9.11 17.72
C ARG A 21 13.72 9.27 17.12
N ARG A 22 13.53 8.81 15.89
CA ARG A 22 12.20 8.54 15.32
C ARG A 22 11.58 7.33 16.04
N ILE A 23 10.29 7.39 16.37
CA ILE A 23 9.52 6.28 16.97
C ILE A 23 8.27 5.88 16.17
N GLY A 24 7.90 6.64 15.15
CA GLY A 24 6.84 6.28 14.20
C GLY A 24 6.65 7.31 13.09
N GLY A 25 5.66 7.11 12.23
CA GLY A 25 5.26 8.09 11.22
C GLY A 25 4.37 7.51 10.13
N GLY A 26 3.75 8.40 9.35
CA GLY A 26 2.93 8.07 8.19
C GLY A 26 2.58 9.34 7.42
N ARG A 27 1.58 9.28 6.52
CA ARG A 27 1.13 10.44 5.71
C ARG A 27 0.84 11.69 6.53
N TYR A 28 0.29 11.52 7.74
CA TYR A 28 -0.10 12.61 8.64
C TYR A 28 1.01 13.05 9.62
N GLY A 29 2.27 12.97 9.18
CA GLY A 29 3.44 13.40 9.97
C GLY A 29 4.25 12.27 10.62
N THR A 30 5.40 12.66 11.18
CA THR A 30 6.38 11.75 11.81
C THR A 30 6.41 11.96 13.32
N VAL A 31 6.58 10.87 14.08
CA VAL A 31 6.64 10.89 15.55
C VAL A 31 8.05 10.56 16.03
N TYR A 32 8.56 11.36 16.94
CA TYR A 32 9.88 11.25 17.54
C TYR A 32 9.79 11.10 19.06
N GLU A 33 10.79 10.47 19.66
CA GLU A 33 11.08 10.60 21.09
C GLU A 33 11.95 11.83 21.31
N ALA A 34 11.57 12.68 22.26
CA ALA A 34 12.31 13.87 22.66
C ALA A 34 12.58 13.85 24.17
N VAL A 35 13.75 14.36 24.56
CA VAL A 35 14.20 14.44 25.97
C VAL A 35 14.53 15.87 26.36
N ARG A 36 14.09 16.30 27.55
CA ARG A 36 14.63 17.47 28.27
C ARG A 36 15.48 16.97 29.44
N ARG A 37 16.60 17.65 29.68
CA ARG A 37 17.51 17.39 30.82
C ARG A 37 17.75 18.69 31.57
N ASP A 38 17.22 18.75 32.78
CA ASP A 38 17.47 19.80 33.78
C ASP A 38 18.41 19.22 34.86
N ASP A 39 19.07 20.07 35.66
CA ASP A 39 20.06 19.66 36.70
C ASP A 39 19.57 18.59 37.69
N PHE A 40 18.25 18.43 37.83
CA PHE A 40 17.59 17.53 38.77
C PHE A 40 16.65 16.50 38.13
N MET A 41 16.42 16.56 36.81
CA MET A 41 15.36 15.78 36.17
C MET A 41 15.62 15.54 34.67
N GLU A 42 15.49 14.28 34.26
CA GLU A 42 15.31 13.90 32.86
C GLU A 42 13.80 13.70 32.59
N SER A 43 13.29 14.21 31.47
CA SER A 43 11.88 14.12 31.07
C SER A 43 11.77 13.70 29.62
N HIS A 44 10.92 12.71 29.33
CA HIS A 44 10.71 12.17 27.98
C HIS A 44 9.28 12.44 27.50
N SER A 45 9.14 12.92 26.27
CA SER A 45 7.88 13.13 25.56
C SER A 45 7.95 12.50 24.17
N ALA A 46 6.81 12.15 23.60
CA ALA A 46 6.69 11.96 22.15
C ALA A 46 6.39 13.31 21.48
N VAL A 47 6.94 13.57 20.30
CA VAL A 47 6.64 14.75 19.47
C VAL A 47 6.18 14.30 18.09
N LYS A 48 4.92 14.58 17.75
CA LYS A 48 4.37 14.40 16.39
C LYS A 48 4.57 15.71 15.62
N ILE A 49 5.26 15.65 14.48
CA ILE A 49 5.52 16.78 13.58
C ILE A 49 4.74 16.55 12.29
N ILE A 50 3.88 17.50 11.93
CA ILE A 50 2.98 17.45 10.76
C ILE A 50 3.31 18.65 9.86
N SER A 51 3.58 18.42 8.57
CA SER A 51 3.65 19.49 7.56
C SER A 51 2.29 19.67 6.91
N ILE A 52 1.90 20.91 6.63
CA ILE A 52 0.76 21.30 5.80
C ILE A 52 1.27 22.36 4.81
N PRO A 53 1.42 22.08 3.51
CA PRO A 53 1.06 20.83 2.82
C PRO A 53 1.93 19.65 3.28
N SER A 54 1.41 18.43 3.14
CA SER A 54 2.04 17.20 3.64
C SER A 54 3.25 16.77 2.81
N ASP A 55 3.23 17.07 1.51
CA ASP A 55 4.32 16.94 0.54
C ASP A 55 4.22 18.06 -0.52
N GLU A 56 5.18 18.13 -1.45
CA GLU A 56 5.19 19.14 -2.53
C GLU A 56 4.07 18.87 -3.56
N ALA A 57 3.70 17.61 -3.78
CA ALA A 57 2.64 17.24 -4.74
C ALA A 57 1.25 17.73 -4.29
N GLU A 58 0.97 17.79 -2.98
CA GLU A 58 -0.23 18.47 -2.46
C GLU A 58 -0.22 19.95 -2.83
N LEU A 59 0.93 20.64 -2.73
CA LEU A 59 1.05 22.06 -3.09
C LEU A 59 0.85 22.30 -4.60
N ASP A 60 1.52 21.49 -5.43
CA ASP A 60 1.38 21.55 -6.88
C ASP A 60 -0.06 21.25 -7.33
N SER A 61 -0.78 20.35 -6.65
CA SER A 61 -2.19 20.08 -6.95
C SER A 61 -3.08 21.31 -6.70
N ILE A 62 -2.79 22.10 -5.65
CA ILE A 62 -3.51 23.34 -5.35
C ILE A 62 -3.19 24.42 -6.39
N TYR A 63 -1.94 24.51 -6.86
CA TYR A 63 -1.56 25.41 -7.96
C TYR A 63 -2.18 24.98 -9.30
N ALA A 64 -2.29 23.67 -9.57
CA ALA A 64 -2.91 23.13 -10.77
C ALA A 64 -4.43 23.38 -10.83
N GLU A 65 -5.12 23.47 -9.68
CA GLU A 65 -6.51 23.97 -9.61
C GLU A 65 -6.62 25.50 -9.87
N GLY A 66 -5.52 26.21 -10.07
CA GLY A 66 -5.48 27.62 -10.46
C GLY A 66 -5.48 28.62 -9.30
N TYR A 67 -5.18 28.17 -8.08
CA TYR A 67 -5.07 29.04 -6.91
C TYR A 67 -3.78 29.88 -6.97
N THR A 68 -3.87 31.19 -6.71
CA THR A 68 -2.67 32.03 -6.48
C THR A 68 -2.03 31.71 -5.13
N ALA A 69 -0.74 32.04 -4.94
CA ALA A 69 -0.01 31.77 -3.70
C ALA A 69 -0.74 32.23 -2.42
N GLU A 70 -1.38 33.41 -2.43
CA GLU A 70 -2.19 33.90 -1.29
C GLU A 70 -3.46 33.05 -1.05
N GLN A 71 -4.10 32.56 -2.12
CA GLN A 71 -5.26 31.68 -2.00
C GLN A 71 -4.87 30.27 -1.56
N SER A 72 -3.76 29.72 -2.07
CA SER A 72 -3.18 28.45 -1.62
C SER A 72 -2.80 28.53 -0.13
N LYS A 73 -2.14 29.63 0.28
CA LYS A 73 -1.82 29.93 1.67
C LYS A 73 -3.08 30.03 2.54
N THR A 74 -4.14 30.69 2.06
CA THR A 74 -5.44 30.75 2.76
C THR A 74 -6.09 29.37 2.92
N TYR A 75 -6.11 28.56 1.86
CA TYR A 75 -6.64 27.18 1.89
C TYR A 75 -5.88 26.28 2.87
N LEU A 76 -4.55 26.31 2.81
CA LEU A 76 -3.65 25.58 3.72
C LEU A 76 -3.81 26.08 5.17
N ARG A 77 -4.10 27.38 5.37
CA ARG A 77 -4.41 27.93 6.71
C ARG A 77 -5.68 27.31 7.28
N GLU A 78 -6.74 27.16 6.48
CA GLU A 78 -7.93 26.45 6.96
C GLU A 78 -7.64 24.99 7.34
N GLN A 79 -6.73 24.31 6.65
CA GLN A 79 -6.29 22.96 7.03
C GLN A 79 -5.59 22.97 8.41
N VAL A 80 -4.68 23.93 8.62
CA VAL A 80 -3.99 24.14 9.91
C VAL A 80 -4.99 24.41 11.04
N ASP A 81 -5.95 25.30 10.82
CA ASP A 81 -6.94 25.65 11.85
C ASP A 81 -7.84 24.47 12.21
N LYS A 82 -8.25 23.63 11.24
CA LYS A 82 -8.98 22.37 11.49
C LYS A 82 -8.16 21.37 12.32
N CYS A 83 -6.84 21.27 12.08
CA CYS A 83 -5.96 20.46 12.92
C CYS A 83 -5.80 21.03 14.34
N VAL A 84 -5.76 22.36 14.49
CA VAL A 84 -5.68 23.04 15.80
C VAL A 84 -6.97 22.85 16.60
N GLU A 85 -8.15 22.93 15.97
CA GLU A 85 -9.43 22.58 16.61
C GLU A 85 -9.42 21.15 17.16
N GLU A 86 -8.85 20.18 16.44
CA GLU A 86 -8.80 18.80 16.92
C GLU A 86 -7.74 18.59 18.03
N ILE A 87 -6.62 19.33 18.00
CA ILE A 87 -5.65 19.37 19.10
C ILE A 87 -6.29 19.94 20.37
N GLN A 88 -7.10 21.00 20.26
CA GLN A 88 -7.85 21.58 21.39
C GLN A 88 -8.93 20.63 21.90
N MET A 89 -9.60 19.90 21.01
CA MET A 89 -10.54 18.83 21.37
C MET A 89 -9.84 17.70 22.14
N MET A 90 -8.64 17.29 21.73
CA MET A 90 -7.82 16.32 22.46
C MET A 90 -7.33 16.87 23.81
N ASP A 91 -6.97 18.15 23.91
CA ASP A 91 -6.62 18.78 25.19
C ASP A 91 -7.83 18.87 26.14
N SER A 92 -9.06 18.88 25.63
CA SER A 92 -10.26 18.74 26.48
C SER A 92 -10.39 17.37 27.18
N PHE A 93 -9.61 16.37 26.75
CA PHE A 93 -9.45 15.07 27.42
C PHE A 93 -8.21 15.00 28.33
N LYS A 94 -7.47 16.09 28.54
CA LYS A 94 -6.39 16.16 29.54
C LYS A 94 -6.89 15.65 30.89
N HIS A 95 -6.07 14.85 31.57
CA HIS A 95 -6.40 14.12 32.81
C HIS A 95 -7.36 12.92 32.69
N ILE A 96 -7.88 12.55 31.50
CA ILE A 96 -8.58 11.26 31.32
C ILE A 96 -7.53 10.13 31.27
N PRO A 97 -7.48 9.19 32.24
CA PRO A 97 -6.34 8.26 32.36
C PRO A 97 -6.14 7.30 31.19
N ASN A 98 -7.18 7.05 30.39
CA ASN A 98 -7.17 6.13 29.25
C ASN A 98 -7.17 6.84 27.89
N ILE A 99 -6.86 8.14 27.84
CA ILE A 99 -6.61 8.90 26.60
C ILE A 99 -5.16 9.40 26.63
N VAL A 100 -4.54 9.53 25.45
CA VAL A 100 -3.19 10.09 25.30
C VAL A 100 -3.22 11.60 25.58
N THR A 101 -2.41 12.03 26.54
CA THR A 101 -2.34 13.43 27.00
C THR A 101 -1.47 14.26 26.05
N ILE A 102 -2.04 15.33 25.49
CA ILE A 102 -1.25 16.41 24.86
C ILE A 102 -0.69 17.30 25.97
N GLU A 103 0.60 17.60 25.89
CA GLU A 103 1.34 18.38 26.88
C GLU A 103 1.50 19.84 26.43
N ASP A 104 1.86 20.07 25.17
CA ASP A 104 1.93 21.39 24.52
C ASP A 104 1.87 21.22 22.98
N TYR A 105 1.51 22.27 22.24
CA TYR A 105 1.61 22.32 20.78
C TYR A 105 2.12 23.67 20.27
N LYS A 106 2.65 23.68 19.06
CA LYS A 106 3.11 24.88 18.34
C LYS A 106 2.73 24.78 16.87
N VAL A 107 2.42 25.92 16.27
CA VAL A 107 2.22 26.07 14.82
C VAL A 107 3.24 27.08 14.34
N VAL A 108 4.10 26.66 13.41
CA VAL A 108 5.20 27.47 12.86
C VAL A 108 4.93 27.67 11.37
N GLU A 109 4.98 28.90 10.90
CA GLU A 109 4.90 29.19 9.46
C GLU A 109 6.27 28.92 8.81
N LYS A 110 6.28 28.29 7.64
CA LYS A 110 7.53 28.07 6.89
C LYS A 110 8.04 29.42 6.38
N VAL A 111 9.35 29.65 6.47
CA VAL A 111 9.96 30.97 6.14
C VAL A 111 10.13 31.15 4.63
N ASP A 112 10.53 30.08 3.94
CA ASP A 112 10.87 30.09 2.51
C ASP A 112 9.90 29.28 1.63
N ASP A 113 8.94 28.57 2.24
CA ASP A 113 7.90 27.76 1.57
C ASP A 113 6.48 28.27 1.86
N VAL A 114 5.51 27.89 1.01
CA VAL A 114 4.08 28.06 1.32
C VAL A 114 3.59 26.92 2.21
N GLY A 115 3.51 27.16 3.52
CA GLY A 115 2.87 26.25 4.46
C GLY A 115 3.17 26.49 5.93
N TRP A 116 2.77 25.54 6.78
CA TRP A 116 3.04 25.50 8.21
C TRP A 116 3.52 24.11 8.65
N THR A 117 4.26 24.08 9.75
CA THR A 117 4.60 22.87 10.49
C THR A 117 3.93 22.91 11.87
N ILE A 118 3.14 21.89 12.18
CA ILE A 118 2.48 21.72 13.48
C ILE A 118 3.28 20.71 14.31
N TYR A 119 3.70 21.14 15.49
CA TYR A 119 4.42 20.32 16.46
C TYR A 119 3.48 20.01 17.64
N ILE A 120 3.32 18.74 17.98
CA ILE A 120 2.44 18.28 19.06
C ILE A 120 3.27 17.43 20.03
N ARG A 121 3.52 17.94 21.24
CA ARG A 121 4.24 17.23 22.30
C ARG A 121 3.23 16.54 23.21
N MET A 122 3.43 15.25 23.44
CA MET A 122 2.52 14.36 24.18
C MET A 122 3.32 13.41 25.07
N GLU A 123 2.66 12.78 26.02
CA GLU A 123 3.30 11.77 26.89
C GLU A 123 3.95 10.63 26.07
N LEU A 124 5.17 10.21 26.44
CA LEU A 124 5.84 9.09 25.76
C LEU A 124 5.21 7.75 26.18
N LEU A 125 4.72 7.00 25.20
CA LEU A 125 4.02 5.72 25.39
C LEU A 125 4.51 4.67 24.38
N ARG A 126 4.27 3.39 24.66
CA ARG A 126 4.65 2.28 23.76
C ARG A 126 3.47 1.76 22.95
N PRO A 127 3.61 1.50 21.64
CA PRO A 127 2.58 0.87 20.82
C PRO A 127 2.07 -0.49 21.35
N LEU A 128 0.76 -0.75 21.24
CA LEU A 128 0.14 -2.00 21.72
C LEU A 128 0.68 -3.25 21.02
N ASN A 129 1.05 -3.13 19.75
CA ASN A 129 1.59 -4.23 18.94
C ASN A 129 2.99 -4.68 19.41
N GLU A 130 3.84 -3.79 19.93
CA GLU A 130 5.11 -4.15 20.58
C GLU A 130 4.88 -4.99 21.85
N ILE A 131 4.01 -4.49 22.73
CA ILE A 131 3.81 -5.05 24.07
C ILE A 131 3.09 -6.39 24.03
N MET A 132 2.04 -6.49 23.22
CA MET A 132 1.24 -7.70 23.04
C MET A 132 1.59 -8.40 21.72
N ASN A 133 2.87 -8.54 21.39
CA ASN A 133 3.32 -9.09 20.10
C ASN A 133 2.99 -10.59 19.90
N ALA A 134 3.00 -11.38 20.97
CA ALA A 134 2.82 -12.83 20.94
C ALA A 134 1.49 -13.31 20.29
N ARG A 135 1.51 -14.49 19.66
CA ARG A 135 0.30 -15.14 19.09
C ARG A 135 -0.76 -15.56 20.13
N SER A 136 -0.42 -15.53 21.41
CA SER A 136 -1.34 -15.76 22.53
C SER A 136 -1.06 -14.74 23.61
N VAL A 137 -2.11 -14.08 24.10
CA VAL A 137 -2.06 -13.10 25.20
C VAL A 137 -2.98 -13.59 26.31
N PRO A 138 -2.65 -13.40 27.60
CA PRO A 138 -3.54 -13.80 28.71
C PRO A 138 -4.92 -13.14 28.60
N GLU A 139 -5.98 -13.90 28.86
CA GLU A 139 -7.36 -13.40 28.74
C GLU A 139 -7.63 -12.19 29.64
N GLU A 140 -7.09 -12.20 30.87
CA GLU A 140 -7.19 -11.07 31.80
C GLU A 140 -6.58 -9.77 31.26
N GLU A 141 -5.51 -9.87 30.46
CA GLU A 141 -4.87 -8.71 29.84
C GLU A 141 -5.75 -8.13 28.72
N VAL A 142 -6.36 -8.99 27.89
CA VAL A 142 -7.29 -8.55 26.85
C VAL A 142 -8.58 -7.97 27.47
N ILE A 143 -9.03 -8.48 28.62
CA ILE A 143 -10.12 -7.87 29.38
C ILE A 143 -9.72 -6.50 29.95
N LYS A 144 -8.50 -6.36 30.51
CA LYS A 144 -7.98 -5.07 31.01
C LYS A 144 -7.89 -4.02 29.88
N LEU A 145 -7.40 -4.41 28.71
CA LEU A 145 -7.42 -3.60 27.49
C LEU A 145 -8.84 -3.13 27.14
N GLY A 146 -9.82 -4.04 27.14
CA GLY A 146 -11.22 -3.70 26.89
C GLY A 146 -11.81 -2.70 27.90
N ILE A 147 -11.56 -2.92 29.20
CA ILE A 147 -12.05 -2.04 30.28
C ILE A 147 -11.43 -0.64 30.19
N ASP A 148 -10.13 -0.56 29.91
CA ASP A 148 -9.40 0.69 29.78
C ASP A 148 -9.91 1.50 28.57
N ILE A 149 -10.01 0.88 27.38
CA ILE A 149 -10.48 1.60 26.18
C ILE A 149 -11.98 1.92 26.27
N CYS A 150 -12.82 1.08 26.89
CA CYS A 150 -14.18 1.49 27.23
C CYS A 150 -14.21 2.74 28.12
N SER A 151 -13.26 2.90 29.06
CA SER A 151 -13.15 4.10 29.91
C SER A 151 -12.76 5.35 29.11
N ALA A 152 -11.98 5.19 28.03
CA ALA A 152 -11.73 6.26 27.06
C ALA A 152 -13.01 6.64 26.31
N LEU A 153 -13.77 5.65 25.81
CA LEU A 153 -15.01 5.88 25.07
C LEU A 153 -16.14 6.47 25.95
N GLU A 154 -16.15 6.17 27.25
CA GLU A 154 -16.99 6.86 28.24
C GLU A 154 -16.66 8.36 28.35
N ALA A 155 -15.43 8.78 28.06
CA ALA A 155 -15.08 10.20 27.94
C ALA A 155 -15.48 10.76 26.57
N CYS A 156 -15.21 10.06 25.48
CA CYS A 156 -15.61 10.47 24.12
C CYS A 156 -17.11 10.75 24.04
N VAL A 157 -17.96 9.82 24.49
CA VAL A 157 -19.42 9.97 24.49
C VAL A 157 -19.89 11.16 25.32
N ARG A 158 -19.25 11.47 26.45
CA ARG A 158 -19.59 12.65 27.28
C ARG A 158 -19.32 13.98 26.59
N GLN A 159 -18.35 14.02 25.66
CA GLN A 159 -18.05 15.20 24.84
C GLN A 159 -18.69 15.12 23.43
N ASN A 160 -19.61 14.17 23.17
CA ASN A 160 -20.21 13.89 21.86
C ASN A 160 -19.19 13.52 20.75
N VAL A 161 -18.01 13.02 21.12
CA VAL A 161 -16.97 12.55 20.21
C VAL A 161 -17.18 11.07 19.88
N ILE A 162 -16.96 10.72 18.62
CA ILE A 162 -16.85 9.34 18.10
C ILE A 162 -15.46 9.23 17.47
N HIS A 163 -14.68 8.22 17.83
CA HIS A 163 -13.26 8.08 17.48
C HIS A 163 -13.05 7.63 16.03
N ARG A 164 -13.87 6.70 15.52
CA ARG A 164 -13.89 6.28 14.09
C ARG A 164 -12.61 5.59 13.60
N ASP A 165 -11.68 5.26 14.49
CA ASP A 165 -10.39 4.63 14.15
C ASP A 165 -9.80 3.76 15.27
N ILE A 166 -10.65 2.98 15.95
CA ILE A 166 -10.19 2.08 17.01
C ILE A 166 -9.60 0.82 16.39
N LYS A 167 -8.27 0.72 16.47
CA LYS A 167 -7.43 -0.35 15.94
C LYS A 167 -6.17 -0.48 16.83
N PRO A 168 -5.45 -1.61 16.83
CA PRO A 168 -4.28 -1.82 17.70
C PRO A 168 -3.20 -0.75 17.55
N GLU A 169 -3.05 -0.17 16.36
CA GLU A 169 -2.06 0.84 16.02
C GLU A 169 -2.36 2.21 16.68
N ASN A 170 -3.63 2.49 16.99
CA ASN A 170 -4.09 3.71 17.67
C ASN A 170 -4.24 3.53 19.19
N ILE A 171 -3.79 2.39 19.74
CA ILE A 171 -3.78 2.12 21.18
C ILE A 171 -2.33 2.06 21.66
N LEU A 172 -2.05 2.83 22.70
CA LEU A 172 -0.74 2.94 23.33
C LEU A 172 -0.78 2.41 24.76
N VAL A 173 0.39 2.09 25.30
CA VAL A 173 0.56 1.47 26.63
C VAL A 173 1.47 2.34 27.48
N PHE A 174 0.95 2.75 28.63
CA PHE A 174 1.76 3.21 29.74
C PHE A 174 2.11 1.98 30.61
N ASN A 175 3.40 1.68 30.70
CA ASN A 175 3.92 0.69 31.63
C ASN A 175 4.31 1.40 32.93
N ASP A 176 3.69 1.04 34.05
CA ASP A 176 4.14 1.46 35.37
C ASP A 176 5.61 1.01 35.60
N PRO A 177 6.55 1.93 35.91
CA PRO A 177 7.93 1.58 36.28
C PRO A 177 8.04 0.59 37.45
N GLN A 178 7.04 0.52 38.34
CA GLN A 178 7.00 -0.41 39.47
C GLN A 178 6.37 -1.78 39.09
N GLY A 179 5.95 -1.95 37.84
CA GLY A 179 5.48 -3.20 37.27
C GLY A 179 4.08 -3.66 37.72
N ALA A 180 3.33 -2.86 38.47
CA ALA A 180 2.09 -3.30 39.10
C ALA A 180 0.90 -3.40 38.13
N SER A 181 0.86 -2.58 37.06
CA SER A 181 -0.15 -2.71 36.01
C SER A 181 0.23 -2.04 34.69
N ARG A 182 -0.40 -2.48 33.60
CA ARG A 182 -0.43 -1.77 32.31
C ARG A 182 -1.68 -0.90 32.23
N ILE A 183 -1.53 0.34 31.77
CA ILE A 183 -2.64 1.25 31.46
C ILE A 183 -2.67 1.44 29.95
N TYR A 184 -3.79 1.05 29.33
CA TYR A 184 -4.02 1.22 27.90
C TYR A 184 -4.67 2.58 27.65
N LYS A 185 -4.16 3.29 26.65
CA LYS A 185 -4.57 4.65 26.27
C LYS A 185 -4.97 4.71 24.81
N LEU A 186 -6.09 5.36 24.53
CA LEU A 186 -6.59 5.61 23.18
C LEU A 186 -5.96 6.90 22.62
N GLY A 187 -5.33 6.80 21.45
CA GLY A 187 -4.64 7.89 20.77
C GLY A 187 -5.12 8.10 19.33
N ASP A 188 -4.53 9.10 18.68
CA ASP A 188 -4.80 9.57 17.30
C ASP A 188 -6.29 9.57 16.91
N PHE A 189 -6.99 10.64 17.31
CA PHE A 189 -8.42 10.85 17.04
C PHE A 189 -8.72 11.18 15.56
N GLY A 190 -7.69 11.27 14.71
CA GLY A 190 -7.83 11.54 13.28
C GLY A 190 -7.54 12.99 12.88
N ILE A 191 -6.56 13.65 13.53
CA ILE A 191 -6.25 15.09 13.40
C ILE A 191 -6.15 15.58 11.94
N ALA A 192 -5.72 14.71 11.02
CA ALA A 192 -5.65 14.98 9.58
C ALA A 192 -6.71 14.24 8.73
N ARG A 193 -7.42 13.22 9.26
CA ARG A 193 -8.45 12.47 8.52
C ARG A 193 -9.70 13.30 8.17
N ARG A 194 -9.87 14.48 8.77
CA ARG A 194 -10.88 15.47 8.36
C ARG A 194 -10.47 16.28 7.13
N LEU A 195 -9.17 16.38 6.83
CA LEU A 195 -8.66 16.99 5.59
C LEU A 195 -9.06 16.10 4.39
N ASP A 196 -8.83 14.79 4.52
CA ASP A 196 -9.33 13.73 3.62
C ASP A 196 -10.86 13.64 3.50
N SER A 197 -11.63 14.43 4.27
CA SER A 197 -13.09 14.50 4.12
C SER A 197 -13.54 15.56 3.12
N TYR A 198 -12.65 16.46 2.68
CA TYR A 198 -12.90 17.42 1.60
C TYR A 198 -12.31 16.98 0.26
N SER A 199 -11.11 16.37 0.24
CA SER A 199 -10.62 15.65 -0.93
C SER A 199 -11.47 14.40 -1.17
N ARG A 200 -11.93 14.17 -2.41
CA ARG A 200 -12.92 13.13 -2.71
C ARG A 200 -12.46 11.72 -2.31
N SER A 201 -13.43 10.93 -1.83
CA SER A 201 -13.48 9.46 -1.77
C SER A 201 -12.84 8.75 -0.57
N MET A 202 -13.59 7.80 0.00
CA MET A 202 -13.22 6.99 1.17
C MET A 202 -12.34 5.77 0.80
N THR A 203 -11.53 5.90 -0.26
CA THR A 203 -10.85 4.80 -0.96
C THR A 203 -9.32 4.83 -0.87
N SER A 204 -8.73 5.92 -0.34
CA SER A 204 -7.29 6.10 -0.14
C SER A 204 -6.75 5.33 1.08
N ARG A 205 -6.51 4.02 0.90
CA ARG A 205 -5.64 3.13 1.71
C ARG A 205 -5.51 3.42 3.22
N GLY A 206 -6.58 3.16 3.95
CA GLY A 206 -6.48 2.36 5.17
C GLY A 206 -7.37 1.13 4.99
N THR A 207 -6.87 -0.10 5.16
CA THR A 207 -7.77 -1.26 5.06
C THR A 207 -8.83 -1.15 6.17
N PRO A 208 -10.14 -1.14 5.87
CA PRO A 208 -11.20 -0.89 6.86
C PRO A 208 -11.48 -2.15 7.72
N ASN A 209 -10.41 -2.75 8.24
CA ASN A 209 -10.38 -4.05 8.88
C ASN A 209 -11.25 -4.11 10.15
N TYR A 210 -11.22 -3.03 10.93
CA TYR A 210 -11.96 -2.84 12.18
C TYR A 210 -13.29 -2.07 11.98
N LEU A 211 -13.59 -1.63 10.75
CA LEU A 211 -14.73 -0.75 10.46
C LEU A 211 -16.07 -1.47 10.67
N ALA A 212 -17.00 -0.83 11.38
CA ALA A 212 -18.35 -1.36 11.54
C ALA A 212 -19.17 -1.25 10.23
N PRO A 213 -19.99 -2.26 9.87
CA PRO A 213 -20.63 -2.33 8.54
C PRO A 213 -21.50 -1.11 8.20
N GLU A 214 -22.16 -0.50 9.18
CA GLU A 214 -22.99 0.69 9.00
C GLU A 214 -22.20 1.97 8.70
N VAL A 215 -20.91 2.05 9.07
CA VAL A 215 -20.08 3.24 8.79
C VAL A 215 -19.89 3.44 7.29
N VAL A 216 -19.85 2.36 6.51
CA VAL A 216 -19.83 2.39 5.03
C VAL A 216 -21.11 3.02 4.46
N SER A 217 -22.24 2.97 5.19
CA SER A 217 -23.49 3.64 4.81
C SER A 217 -23.60 5.09 5.32
N GLY A 218 -22.53 5.64 5.91
CA GLY A 218 -22.45 7.03 6.41
C GLY A 218 -23.27 7.33 7.68
N HIS A 219 -24.13 6.40 8.12
CA HIS A 219 -25.05 6.60 9.25
C HIS A 219 -24.67 5.70 10.42
N TYR A 220 -24.04 6.28 11.45
CA TYR A 220 -23.54 5.56 12.62
C TYR A 220 -23.49 6.46 13.87
N ASP A 221 -23.36 5.82 15.04
CA ASP A 221 -23.15 6.48 16.34
C ASP A 221 -21.97 5.80 17.08
N SER A 222 -21.79 6.10 18.37
CA SER A 222 -20.71 5.54 19.20
C SER A 222 -20.71 4.02 19.33
N ARG A 223 -21.78 3.31 18.91
CA ARG A 223 -21.80 1.84 18.83
C ARG A 223 -20.95 1.31 17.67
N ALA A 224 -20.50 2.15 16.73
CA ALA A 224 -19.47 1.81 15.76
C ALA A 224 -18.12 1.60 16.46
N ASP A 225 -17.75 2.50 17.38
CA ASP A 225 -16.52 2.38 18.20
C ASP A 225 -16.56 1.11 19.08
N THR A 226 -17.72 0.77 19.66
CA THR A 226 -17.96 -0.50 20.37
C THR A 226 -17.63 -1.73 19.51
N TYR A 227 -18.01 -1.72 18.22
CA TYR A 227 -17.72 -2.82 17.29
C TYR A 227 -16.22 -2.89 16.95
N SER A 228 -15.61 -1.75 16.67
CA SER A 228 -14.18 -1.64 16.38
C SER A 228 -13.32 -2.16 17.55
N LEU A 229 -13.66 -1.75 18.80
CA LEU A 229 -13.04 -2.30 20.01
C LEU A 229 -13.31 -3.81 20.17
N GLY A 230 -14.55 -4.26 19.90
CA GLY A 230 -14.88 -5.68 19.86
C GLY A 230 -13.96 -6.49 18.92
N LEU A 231 -13.67 -5.95 17.73
CA LEU A 231 -12.75 -6.56 16.76
C LEU A 231 -11.28 -6.54 17.23
N VAL A 232 -10.86 -5.51 17.98
CA VAL A 232 -9.54 -5.52 18.65
C VAL A 232 -9.45 -6.66 19.67
N LEU A 233 -10.43 -6.78 20.58
CA LEU A 233 -10.43 -7.87 21.57
C LEU A 233 -10.49 -9.25 20.91
N TYR A 234 -11.29 -9.38 19.84
CA TYR A 234 -11.37 -10.59 19.02
C TYR A 234 -10.00 -10.96 18.43
N TYR A 235 -9.30 -10.01 17.81
CA TYR A 235 -8.01 -10.22 17.15
C TYR A 235 -6.93 -10.75 18.11
N TYR A 236 -6.87 -10.23 19.34
CA TYR A 236 -5.92 -10.70 20.37
C TYR A 236 -6.28 -12.08 20.95
N LEU A 237 -7.53 -12.53 20.87
CA LEU A 237 -8.01 -13.84 21.35
C LEU A 237 -8.32 -14.83 20.22
N ASN A 238 -7.83 -14.57 19.02
CA ASN A 238 -8.05 -15.40 17.83
C ASN A 238 -6.77 -15.50 16.98
N LYS A 239 -5.63 -15.80 17.61
CA LYS A 239 -4.29 -15.99 17.02
C LYS A 239 -3.86 -14.85 16.07
N LYS A 240 -4.16 -13.59 16.42
CA LYS A 240 -3.89 -12.43 15.56
C LYS A 240 -4.64 -12.49 14.22
N ARG A 241 -5.92 -12.87 14.26
CA ARG A 241 -6.83 -12.96 13.11
C ARG A 241 -8.19 -12.35 13.41
N LEU A 242 -8.66 -11.50 12.50
CA LEU A 242 -10.02 -10.97 12.51
C LEU A 242 -11.05 -12.04 12.09
N PRO A 243 -12.36 -11.82 12.31
CA PRO A 243 -13.37 -12.78 11.89
C PRO A 243 -13.28 -13.15 10.42
N PHE A 244 -13.53 -14.44 10.15
CA PHE A 244 -13.48 -15.11 8.85
C PHE A 244 -12.07 -15.27 8.22
N GLN A 245 -11.01 -14.84 8.90
CA GLN A 245 -9.63 -15.19 8.53
C GLN A 245 -9.22 -16.56 9.10
N ASN A 246 -8.31 -17.27 8.41
CA ASN A 246 -7.85 -18.59 8.85
C ASN A 246 -6.82 -18.47 9.99
N THR A 247 -7.06 -19.20 11.09
CA THR A 247 -6.26 -19.21 12.33
C THR A 247 -5.09 -20.19 12.31
N GLU A 248 -5.09 -21.14 11.38
CA GLU A 248 -4.05 -22.19 11.27
C GLU A 248 -3.02 -21.88 10.16
N LYS A 249 -3.33 -20.93 9.27
CA LYS A 249 -2.38 -20.36 8.32
C LYS A 249 -1.49 -19.30 8.97
N GLU A 250 -0.18 -19.41 8.76
CA GLU A 250 0.82 -18.47 9.27
C GLU A 250 0.79 -17.12 8.53
N ILE A 251 0.71 -17.19 7.20
CA ILE A 251 0.52 -16.07 6.27
C ILE A 251 -0.85 -16.22 5.60
N LEU A 252 -1.53 -15.10 5.36
CA LEU A 252 -2.78 -15.04 4.59
C LEU A 252 -2.55 -14.23 3.31
N THR A 253 -3.24 -14.59 2.23
CA THR A 253 -3.21 -13.76 1.01
C THR A 253 -4.03 -12.49 1.18
N SER A 254 -3.76 -11.48 0.35
CA SER A 254 -4.59 -10.27 0.29
C SER A 254 -6.01 -10.55 -0.18
N GLU A 255 -6.23 -11.59 -1.00
CA GLU A 255 -7.58 -12.08 -1.31
C GLU A 255 -8.28 -12.67 -0.08
N GLU A 256 -7.63 -13.52 0.71
CA GLU A 256 -8.20 -14.08 1.95
C GLU A 256 -8.59 -12.98 2.94
N ARG A 257 -7.73 -11.94 3.08
CA ARG A 257 -8.03 -10.73 3.86
C ARG A 257 -9.27 -10.00 3.30
N GLY A 258 -9.35 -9.81 1.98
CA GLY A 258 -10.47 -9.17 1.29
C GLY A 258 -11.79 -9.95 1.31
N VAL A 259 -11.75 -11.29 1.24
CA VAL A 259 -12.92 -12.17 1.44
C VAL A 259 -13.43 -12.05 2.87
N ALA A 260 -12.54 -12.12 3.86
CA ALA A 260 -12.92 -11.96 5.26
C ALA A 260 -13.52 -10.58 5.57
N LEU A 261 -12.95 -9.51 4.99
CA LEU A 261 -13.51 -8.16 5.07
C LEU A 261 -14.90 -8.07 4.43
N ARG A 262 -15.08 -8.56 3.19
CA ARG A 262 -16.38 -8.59 2.50
C ARG A 262 -17.44 -9.33 3.32
N ARG A 263 -17.10 -10.43 4.00
CA ARG A 263 -18.01 -11.16 4.89
C ARG A 263 -18.46 -10.33 6.11
N ARG A 264 -17.54 -9.59 6.75
CA ARG A 264 -17.87 -8.65 7.84
C ARG A 264 -18.81 -7.54 7.35
N LEU A 265 -18.48 -6.89 6.23
CA LEU A 265 -19.29 -5.79 5.66
C LEU A 265 -20.66 -6.27 5.14
N ASN A 266 -20.75 -7.48 4.59
CA ASN A 266 -22.02 -8.15 4.23
C ASN A 266 -22.84 -8.63 5.45
N ARG A 267 -22.45 -8.23 6.66
CA ARG A 267 -23.18 -8.44 7.93
C ARG A 267 -23.32 -9.93 8.31
N GLU A 268 -22.37 -10.77 7.90
CA GLU A 268 -22.25 -12.13 8.39
C GLU A 268 -21.83 -12.13 9.87
N LYS A 269 -22.37 -13.04 10.68
CA LYS A 269 -22.05 -13.12 12.11
C LYS A 269 -20.71 -13.82 12.35
N PRO A 270 -19.81 -13.26 13.16
CA PRO A 270 -18.53 -13.88 13.49
C PRO A 270 -18.71 -15.20 14.28
N ASN A 271 -17.80 -16.15 14.05
CA ASN A 271 -17.61 -17.32 14.93
C ASN A 271 -16.95 -16.88 16.25
N PRO A 272 -17.05 -17.66 17.36
CA PRO A 272 -16.34 -17.35 18.60
C PRO A 272 -14.80 -17.26 18.40
N PRO A 273 -14.11 -16.28 19.02
CA PRO A 273 -12.65 -16.20 18.99
C PRO A 273 -12.01 -17.39 19.73
N CYS A 274 -11.02 -18.04 19.11
CA CYS A 274 -10.62 -19.41 19.46
C CYS A 274 -9.81 -19.58 20.76
N GLN A 275 -9.31 -18.50 21.38
CA GLN A 275 -8.57 -18.52 22.65
C GLN A 275 -9.34 -17.89 23.83
N ALA A 276 -10.58 -17.43 23.62
CA ALA A 276 -11.38 -16.82 24.68
C ALA A 276 -12.22 -17.85 25.47
N SER A 277 -12.41 -17.61 26.76
CA SER A 277 -13.43 -18.28 27.57
C SER A 277 -14.82 -18.10 26.95
N ARG A 278 -15.74 -19.03 27.24
CA ARG A 278 -17.11 -18.98 26.71
C ARG A 278 -17.83 -17.68 27.08
N GLN A 279 -17.59 -17.16 28.29
CA GLN A 279 -18.17 -15.91 28.77
C GLN A 279 -17.63 -14.71 27.99
N LEU A 280 -16.31 -14.56 27.88
CA LEU A 280 -15.72 -13.44 27.15
C LEU A 280 -16.02 -13.52 25.65
N ALA A 281 -16.05 -14.72 25.07
CA ALA A 281 -16.47 -14.92 23.68
C ALA A 281 -17.90 -14.41 23.44
N GLN A 282 -18.84 -14.61 24.37
CA GLN A 282 -20.20 -14.07 24.26
C GLN A 282 -20.22 -12.54 24.34
N VAL A 283 -19.41 -11.94 25.22
CA VAL A 283 -19.25 -10.48 25.36
C VAL A 283 -18.65 -9.86 24.08
N ILE A 284 -17.59 -10.44 23.54
CA ILE A 284 -16.95 -10.00 22.28
C ILE A 284 -17.91 -10.16 21.09
N LEU A 285 -18.62 -11.29 20.97
CA LEU A 285 -19.59 -11.50 19.88
C LEU A 285 -20.77 -10.53 19.95
N LYS A 286 -21.16 -10.07 21.14
CA LYS A 286 -22.17 -9.03 21.33
C LYS A 286 -21.67 -7.65 20.89
N ALA A 287 -20.42 -7.29 21.19
CA ALA A 287 -19.79 -6.08 20.63
C ALA A 287 -19.69 -6.14 19.09
N CYS A 288 -19.32 -7.31 18.56
CA CYS A 288 -19.15 -7.57 17.13
C CYS A 288 -20.44 -7.92 16.36
N ASP A 289 -21.64 -7.67 16.91
CA ASP A 289 -22.87 -7.96 16.14
C ASP A 289 -22.99 -6.98 14.95
N PRO A 290 -23.25 -7.48 13.72
CA PRO A 290 -23.43 -6.61 12.55
C PRO A 290 -24.63 -5.66 12.60
N ASP A 291 -25.51 -5.78 13.59
CA ASP A 291 -26.58 -4.83 13.89
C ASP A 291 -26.25 -3.98 15.15
N PRO A 292 -26.05 -2.65 15.01
CA PRO A 292 -25.85 -1.75 16.15
C PRO A 292 -26.93 -1.84 17.23
N ALA A 293 -28.17 -2.20 16.88
CA ALA A 293 -29.26 -2.38 17.86
C ALA A 293 -29.12 -3.64 18.75
N LYS A 294 -28.18 -4.55 18.41
CA LYS A 294 -27.89 -5.77 19.17
C LYS A 294 -26.59 -5.70 19.98
N ARG A 295 -25.78 -4.66 19.76
CA ARG A 295 -24.56 -4.38 20.53
C ARG A 295 -24.90 -3.84 21.93
N PHE A 296 -23.86 -3.59 22.72
CA PHE A 296 -23.98 -2.79 23.95
C PHE A 296 -24.51 -1.39 23.63
N SER A 297 -25.43 -0.88 24.45
CA SER A 297 -26.04 0.44 24.26
C SER A 297 -25.10 1.60 24.60
N SER A 298 -24.05 1.35 25.39
CA SER A 298 -23.01 2.30 25.77
C SER A 298 -21.68 1.60 26.04
N PRO A 299 -20.55 2.33 26.02
CA PRO A 299 -19.26 1.82 26.49
C PRO A 299 -19.30 1.35 27.95
N THR A 300 -20.09 2.00 28.81
CA THR A 300 -20.31 1.59 30.21
C THR A 300 -20.90 0.18 30.30
N GLN A 301 -21.93 -0.14 29.52
CA GLN A 301 -22.51 -1.49 29.53
C GLN A 301 -21.50 -2.55 29.04
N PHE A 302 -20.67 -2.21 28.05
CA PHE A 302 -19.61 -3.11 27.57
C PHE A 302 -18.53 -3.33 28.65
N LYS A 303 -18.14 -2.26 29.36
CA LYS A 303 -17.19 -2.28 30.49
C LYS A 303 -17.70 -3.12 31.67
N GLU A 304 -18.98 -2.98 32.03
CA GLU A 304 -19.63 -3.80 33.07
C GLU A 304 -19.61 -5.29 32.70
N GLU A 305 -19.94 -5.64 31.45
CA GLU A 305 -19.94 -7.05 31.02
C GLU A 305 -18.52 -7.64 30.89
N LEU A 306 -17.52 -6.83 30.54
CA LEU A 306 -16.10 -7.22 30.62
C LEU A 306 -15.65 -7.45 32.09
N LEU A 307 -16.09 -6.62 33.04
CA LEU A 307 -15.84 -6.82 34.47
C LEU A 307 -16.52 -8.09 35.00
N ASN A 308 -17.77 -8.35 34.59
CA ASN A 308 -18.49 -9.59 34.93
C ASN A 308 -17.76 -10.83 34.39
N ALA A 309 -17.27 -10.77 33.14
CA ALA A 309 -16.45 -11.82 32.55
C ALA A 309 -15.16 -12.06 33.35
N LYS A 310 -14.41 -11.00 33.72
CA LYS A 310 -13.20 -11.10 34.55
C LYS A 310 -13.47 -11.78 35.89
N ASN A 311 -14.58 -11.43 36.54
CA ASN A 311 -14.94 -11.95 37.86
C ASN A 311 -15.61 -13.35 37.79
N GLY A 312 -15.82 -13.91 36.59
CA GLY A 312 -16.52 -15.18 36.40
C GLY A 312 -18.01 -15.15 36.78
N ILE A 313 -18.58 -13.96 37.01
CA ILE A 313 -19.96 -13.78 37.49
C ILE A 313 -20.92 -14.04 36.34
N LYS A 314 -21.92 -14.89 36.58
CA LYS A 314 -23.00 -15.15 35.63
C LYS A 314 -24.15 -14.17 35.84
N GLU A 315 -24.62 -13.60 34.73
CA GLU A 315 -25.87 -12.84 34.63
C GLU A 315 -27.02 -13.52 35.39
N PRO A 316 -27.67 -12.83 36.36
CA PRO A 316 -28.85 -13.36 37.05
C PRO A 316 -30.05 -13.32 36.09
N HIS A 317 -30.35 -14.46 35.47
CA HIS A 317 -31.39 -14.63 34.43
C HIS A 317 -32.80 -14.21 34.88
N ASN A 318 -33.09 -12.90 34.78
CA ASN A 318 -34.36 -12.31 35.21
C ASN A 318 -35.37 -12.25 34.05
N HIS A 319 -35.70 -13.42 33.51
CA HIS A 319 -36.80 -13.61 32.57
C HIS A 319 -37.76 -14.67 33.09
N THR A 320 -38.95 -14.22 33.50
CA THR A 320 -39.99 -15.06 34.09
C THR A 320 -40.62 -15.96 33.04
N ILE A 321 -40.13 -17.20 32.94
CA ILE A 321 -40.79 -18.26 32.18
C ILE A 321 -42.15 -18.54 32.83
N LYS A 322 -43.23 -18.00 32.25
CA LYS A 322 -44.61 -18.36 32.62
C LYS A 322 -44.91 -19.79 32.17
N VAL A 323 -44.56 -20.76 33.02
CA VAL A 323 -44.89 -22.18 32.85
C VAL A 323 -46.41 -22.34 32.91
N ARG A 324 -47.07 -22.30 31.75
CA ARG A 324 -48.52 -22.52 31.63
C ARG A 324 -48.76 -24.04 31.60
N ARG A 325 -49.17 -24.60 32.75
CA ARG A 325 -49.53 -26.03 32.88
C ARG A 325 -50.67 -26.41 31.94
N SER A 326 -50.57 -27.60 31.36
CA SER A 326 -51.62 -28.24 30.54
C SER A 326 -52.80 -28.75 31.40
N PRO A 327 -54.00 -28.87 30.82
CA PRO A 327 -54.97 -29.90 31.17
C PRO A 327 -54.72 -31.18 30.35
N SER A 328 -55.13 -32.33 30.88
CA SER A 328 -54.85 -33.68 30.34
C SER A 328 -56.12 -34.41 29.94
N ILE A 329 -56.07 -35.27 28.90
CA ILE A 329 -57.06 -36.34 28.70
C ILE A 329 -56.35 -37.66 28.32
N MET A 330 -56.81 -38.73 28.96
CA MET A 330 -56.59 -40.17 28.68
C MET A 330 -57.01 -40.54 27.24
N SER A 331 -56.67 -41.67 26.59
CA SER A 331 -56.05 -42.97 26.95
C SER A 331 -55.33 -43.51 25.67
N SER A 332 -54.98 -44.79 25.39
CA SER A 332 -55.34 -46.09 25.99
C SER A 332 -54.24 -47.16 25.88
N SER A 333 -54.57 -48.38 25.44
CA SER A 333 -53.86 -49.62 25.73
C SER A 333 -53.53 -50.49 24.50
N ARG A 334 -52.39 -51.19 24.60
CA ARG A 334 -52.18 -52.63 24.31
C ARG A 334 -51.29 -53.03 23.10
N SER A 335 -50.10 -53.56 23.46
CA SER A 335 -49.39 -54.74 22.91
C SER A 335 -49.56 -55.16 21.44
N GLU A 336 -48.46 -55.24 20.68
CA GLU A 336 -47.83 -56.53 20.29
C GLU A 336 -46.47 -56.39 19.55
N ARG A 337 -45.78 -57.53 19.36
CA ARG A 337 -44.49 -57.78 18.67
C ARG A 337 -44.38 -59.31 18.43
N PRO A 338 -43.50 -59.84 17.55
CA PRO A 338 -42.73 -59.21 16.46
C PRO A 338 -42.79 -60.00 15.11
N SER A 339 -42.19 -59.47 14.04
CA SER A 339 -41.61 -60.29 12.96
C SER A 339 -40.45 -59.57 12.26
N LYS A 340 -39.77 -60.25 11.31
CA LYS A 340 -38.61 -59.75 10.55
C LYS A 340 -38.92 -59.72 9.05
N SER A 341 -38.48 -58.70 8.32
CA SER A 341 -37.86 -58.91 6.99
C SER A 341 -36.96 -57.74 6.55
N GLU A 342 -35.94 -58.10 5.78
CA GLU A 342 -35.28 -57.38 4.67
C GLU A 342 -34.65 -55.98 4.82
N ARG A 343 -33.46 -55.87 4.20
CA ARG A 343 -32.79 -54.62 3.85
C ARG A 343 -33.24 -54.21 2.44
N THR A 344 -33.70 -52.98 2.27
CA THR A 344 -33.85 -52.38 0.93
C THR A 344 -33.01 -51.11 0.84
N ILE A 345 -32.16 -51.01 -0.17
CA ILE A 345 -31.34 -49.83 -0.45
C ILE A 345 -32.26 -48.79 -1.12
N ILE A 346 -32.47 -47.64 -0.49
CA ILE A 346 -33.23 -46.53 -1.08
C ILE A 346 -32.26 -45.64 -1.84
N HIS A 347 -32.41 -45.60 -3.17
CA HIS A 347 -31.75 -44.66 -4.05
C HIS A 347 -32.09 -43.21 -3.64
N ARG A 348 -31.10 -42.33 -3.54
CA ARG A 348 -31.37 -40.88 -3.56
C ARG A 348 -31.46 -40.42 -5.01
N GLU A 349 -32.61 -39.88 -5.39
CA GLU A 349 -32.73 -39.09 -6.62
C GLU A 349 -32.09 -37.70 -6.44
N PRO A 350 -31.59 -37.06 -7.51
CA PRO A 350 -31.05 -35.71 -7.45
C PRO A 350 -32.17 -34.68 -7.24
N VAL A 351 -31.91 -33.70 -6.36
CA VAL A 351 -32.84 -32.59 -6.11
C VAL A 351 -32.97 -31.72 -7.37
N ARG A 352 -34.15 -31.75 -8.00
CA ARG A 352 -34.50 -30.78 -9.06
C ARG A 352 -34.79 -29.43 -8.41
N PHE A 353 -34.01 -28.41 -8.77
CA PHE A 353 -34.38 -27.03 -8.46
C PHE A 353 -35.65 -26.65 -9.24
N GLY A 354 -36.64 -26.09 -8.53
CA GLY A 354 -37.84 -25.54 -9.15
C GLY A 354 -37.53 -24.21 -9.83
N ASN A 355 -37.95 -24.05 -11.08
CA ASN A 355 -37.89 -22.77 -11.78
C ASN A 355 -38.98 -21.85 -11.24
N ASP A 356 -38.64 -20.91 -10.35
CA ASP A 356 -39.57 -19.87 -9.91
C ASP A 356 -39.97 -18.98 -11.10
N PRO A 357 -41.25 -18.96 -11.52
CA PRO A 357 -41.67 -18.21 -12.71
C PRO A 357 -41.50 -16.70 -12.54
N ILE A 358 -41.59 -16.22 -11.29
CA ILE A 358 -41.34 -14.82 -10.92
C ILE A 358 -39.89 -14.42 -11.22
N PHE A 359 -38.92 -15.32 -11.00
CA PHE A 359 -37.50 -15.04 -11.23
C PHE A 359 -37.18 -14.96 -12.74
N ILE A 360 -37.79 -15.85 -13.53
CA ILE A 360 -37.66 -15.84 -15.00
C ILE A 360 -38.27 -14.55 -15.59
N MET A 361 -39.50 -14.21 -15.20
CA MET A 361 -40.17 -12.99 -15.64
C MET A 361 -39.38 -11.73 -15.30
N ARG A 362 -38.73 -11.69 -14.11
CA ARG A 362 -37.89 -10.56 -13.71
C ARG A 362 -36.64 -10.41 -14.57
N ARG A 363 -36.01 -11.50 -15.02
CA ARG A 363 -34.87 -11.46 -15.97
C ARG A 363 -35.30 -11.02 -17.37
N ILE A 364 -36.46 -11.48 -17.85
CA ILE A 364 -37.03 -11.04 -19.15
C ILE A 364 -37.33 -9.53 -19.11
N PHE A 365 -37.91 -9.03 -18.02
CA PHE A 365 -38.23 -7.61 -17.86
C PHE A 365 -36.97 -6.72 -17.85
N ILE A 366 -35.90 -7.15 -17.17
CA ILE A 366 -34.60 -6.45 -17.18
C ILE A 366 -33.97 -6.47 -18.59
N GLY A 367 -34.04 -7.59 -19.30
CA GLY A 367 -33.57 -7.68 -20.69
C GLY A 367 -34.32 -6.73 -21.64
N LEU A 368 -35.65 -6.67 -21.54
CA LEU A 368 -36.46 -5.72 -22.30
C LEU A 368 -36.14 -4.26 -21.97
N LEU A 369 -35.90 -3.93 -20.68
CA LEU A 369 -35.51 -2.58 -20.27
C LEU A 369 -34.19 -2.15 -20.92
N LEU A 370 -33.20 -3.04 -20.96
CA LEU A 370 -31.90 -2.78 -21.60
C LEU A 370 -32.01 -2.63 -23.12
N ILE A 371 -32.87 -3.42 -23.78
CA ILE A 371 -33.15 -3.28 -25.22
C ILE A 371 -33.81 -1.93 -25.51
N VAL A 372 -34.78 -1.50 -24.70
CA VAL A 372 -35.40 -0.17 -24.85
C VAL A 372 -34.39 0.94 -24.62
N LEU A 373 -33.53 0.83 -23.61
CA LEU A 373 -32.47 1.81 -23.36
C LEU A 373 -31.49 1.93 -24.54
N PHE A 374 -31.07 0.79 -25.11
CA PHE A 374 -30.20 0.75 -26.29
C PHE A 374 -30.84 1.35 -27.53
N LEU A 375 -32.14 1.10 -27.77
CA LEU A 375 -32.89 1.72 -28.86
C LEU A 375 -33.05 3.24 -28.67
N ILE A 376 -33.19 3.73 -27.43
CA ILE A 376 -33.19 5.17 -27.12
C ILE A 376 -31.81 5.78 -27.44
N VAL A 377 -30.70 5.13 -27.07
CA VAL A 377 -29.34 5.60 -27.40
C VAL A 377 -29.11 5.66 -28.91
N LEU A 378 -29.55 4.66 -29.67
CA LEU A 378 -29.48 4.68 -31.14
C LEU A 378 -30.37 5.78 -31.76
N TYR A 379 -31.56 6.03 -31.21
CA TYR A 379 -32.45 7.10 -31.66
C TYR A 379 -31.84 8.48 -31.40
N CYS A 380 -31.31 8.72 -30.20
CA CYS A 380 -30.59 9.96 -29.88
C CYS A 380 -29.32 10.14 -30.74
N GLY A 381 -28.53 9.09 -30.94
CA GLY A 381 -27.34 9.14 -31.78
C GLY A 381 -27.64 9.47 -33.24
N SER A 382 -28.67 8.86 -33.82
CA SER A 382 -29.12 9.16 -35.19
C SER A 382 -29.76 10.55 -35.32
N TYR A 383 -30.42 11.06 -34.27
CA TYR A 383 -30.92 12.44 -34.23
C TYR A 383 -29.77 13.47 -34.23
N ILE A 384 -28.73 13.25 -33.41
CA ILE A 384 -27.54 14.11 -33.33
C ILE A 384 -26.77 14.10 -34.66
N LEU A 385 -26.57 12.93 -35.28
CA LEU A 385 -25.96 12.81 -36.60
C LEU A 385 -26.81 13.45 -37.72
N GLY A 386 -28.14 13.47 -37.56
CA GLY A 386 -29.05 14.17 -38.46
C GLY A 386 -28.87 15.70 -38.45
N MET A 387 -28.62 16.29 -37.27
CA MET A 387 -28.41 17.74 -37.14
C MET A 387 -27.12 18.21 -37.84
N ASN A 388 -26.02 17.48 -37.69
CA ASN A 388 -24.73 17.83 -38.30
C ASN A 388 -24.72 17.86 -39.85
N ASN A 389 -25.73 17.29 -40.51
CA ASN A 389 -25.86 17.28 -41.97
C ASN A 389 -26.73 18.43 -42.54
N HIS A 390 -27.26 19.35 -41.71
CA HIS A 390 -28.08 20.47 -42.21
C HIS A 390 -27.35 21.83 -42.26
N ASP A 391 -26.24 22.00 -41.53
CA ASP A 391 -25.47 23.26 -41.48
C ASP A 391 -24.37 23.39 -42.57
N ARG A 392 -24.44 22.63 -43.67
CA ARG A 392 -23.45 22.69 -44.77
C ARG A 392 -23.93 23.31 -46.09
N ASP A 393 -25.24 23.57 -46.24
CA ASP A 393 -25.83 24.05 -47.50
C ASP A 393 -26.38 25.50 -47.46
N ASP A 394 -25.94 26.35 -46.52
CA ASP A 394 -26.20 27.80 -46.63
C ASP A 394 -25.04 28.70 -46.12
N LYS A 395 -24.09 28.97 -47.03
CA LYS A 395 -23.24 30.18 -47.07
C LYS A 395 -22.49 30.28 -48.41
N SER A 396 -23.22 30.63 -49.46
CA SER A 396 -22.63 31.14 -50.71
C SER A 396 -23.12 32.57 -50.97
N LYS A 397 -22.24 33.41 -51.53
CA LYS A 397 -22.37 34.88 -51.65
C LYS A 397 -22.12 35.57 -50.28
N THR A 398 -21.55 36.78 -50.20
CA THR A 398 -21.36 37.79 -51.27
C THR A 398 -20.10 38.65 -51.01
N TYR A 399 -19.55 39.25 -52.07
CA TYR A 399 -18.52 40.31 -52.09
C TYR A 399 -17.14 40.01 -51.48
N ASP A 400 -16.12 40.08 -52.33
CA ASP A 400 -15.31 41.30 -52.36
C ASP A 400 -14.99 41.70 -53.82
N LYS A 401 -14.60 42.95 -54.07
CA LYS A 401 -14.27 43.49 -55.41
C LYS A 401 -13.38 44.74 -55.30
N SER A 402 -12.08 44.58 -55.56
CA SER A 402 -11.12 45.69 -55.74
C SER A 402 -10.11 45.39 -56.86
N GLU A 403 -9.47 46.42 -57.39
CA GLU A 403 -8.84 46.41 -58.72
C GLU A 403 -7.30 46.54 -58.70
N THR A 404 -6.66 45.65 -59.45
CA THR A 404 -5.43 45.78 -60.29
C THR A 404 -4.50 46.99 -60.16
N LEU A 405 -3.17 46.73 -60.13
CA LEU A 405 -2.01 47.43 -60.78
C LEU A 405 -0.71 47.03 -60.04
N ASP A 406 0.48 46.85 -60.64
CA ASP A 406 0.84 46.64 -62.05
C ASP A 406 2.17 45.83 -62.21
N ARG A 407 2.32 45.23 -63.39
CA ARG A 407 3.47 44.66 -64.12
C ARG A 407 4.93 44.93 -63.68
N SER A 408 5.76 43.86 -63.68
CA SER A 408 6.98 43.79 -64.54
C SER A 408 7.52 42.36 -64.80
N GLU A 409 7.86 42.11 -66.06
CA GLU A 409 8.63 40.98 -66.63
C GLU A 409 10.16 41.25 -66.41
N THR A 410 11.16 40.35 -66.52
CA THR A 410 11.36 38.93 -66.93
C THR A 410 12.58 38.37 -66.11
N SER A 411 13.41 37.34 -66.38
CA SER A 411 13.76 36.45 -67.51
C SER A 411 14.40 35.11 -67.01
N ASP A 412 14.57 34.13 -67.90
CA ASP A 412 15.23 32.81 -67.66
C ASP A 412 16.76 32.84 -67.45
N THR A 413 17.34 31.75 -66.90
CA THR A 413 18.39 30.93 -67.58
C THR A 413 18.80 29.60 -66.88
N SER A 414 18.55 28.48 -67.57
CA SER A 414 19.39 27.26 -67.75
C SER A 414 20.39 26.74 -66.69
N GLU A 415 20.08 25.57 -66.12
CA GLU A 415 20.74 24.25 -66.34
C GLU A 415 22.28 23.96 -66.19
N THR A 416 22.55 22.87 -65.45
CA THR A 416 23.51 21.73 -65.70
C THR A 416 24.98 21.68 -65.22
N HIS A 417 25.25 20.57 -64.49
CA HIS A 417 26.39 19.62 -64.52
C HIS A 417 27.88 19.95 -64.18
N ALA A 418 28.31 19.40 -63.02
CA ALA A 418 29.29 18.29 -62.86
C ALA A 418 30.83 18.49 -62.78
N SER A 419 31.43 17.79 -61.79
CA SER A 419 32.79 17.17 -61.76
C SER A 419 34.06 18.04 -61.72
N SER A 420 35.21 17.61 -61.18
CA SER A 420 35.58 16.54 -60.20
C SER A 420 37.10 16.61 -59.85
N ILE A 421 37.63 15.62 -59.10
CA ILE A 421 39.05 15.17 -58.99
C ILE A 421 39.98 15.81 -57.92
N SER A 422 40.07 15.06 -56.79
CA SER A 422 41.28 14.47 -56.14
C SER A 422 42.50 15.27 -55.64
N ILE A 423 43.04 14.79 -54.50
CA ILE A 423 44.43 14.29 -54.33
C ILE A 423 44.48 13.31 -53.11
N GLU A 424 45.36 12.31 -53.18
CA GLU A 424 45.66 11.20 -52.24
C GLU A 424 47.14 10.74 -52.54
N PRO A 425 47.77 9.68 -51.97
CA PRO A 425 47.55 8.89 -50.73
C PRO A 425 48.87 8.59 -49.93
N THR A 426 48.77 7.81 -48.84
CA THR A 426 49.77 6.78 -48.37
C THR A 426 49.06 5.93 -47.29
N GLU A 427 48.73 4.64 -47.46
CA GLU A 427 49.53 3.40 -47.63
C GLU A 427 50.40 2.98 -46.42
N SER A 428 50.61 1.69 -46.05
CA SER A 428 49.90 0.40 -46.28
C SER A 428 50.35 -0.67 -45.21
N PRO A 429 50.72 -1.96 -45.47
CA PRO A 429 49.91 -3.10 -44.99
C PRO A 429 50.62 -4.25 -44.22
N THR A 430 49.83 -5.25 -43.80
CA THR A 430 50.18 -6.66 -43.43
C THR A 430 50.62 -7.51 -44.66
N PRO A 431 51.05 -8.81 -44.60
CA PRO A 431 50.60 -9.92 -43.72
C PRO A 431 51.66 -11.04 -43.35
N ASP A 432 51.17 -12.29 -43.16
CA ASP A 432 51.84 -13.62 -43.27
C ASP A 432 52.43 -14.35 -42.01
N PRO A 433 52.52 -15.72 -41.99
CA PRO A 433 51.83 -16.48 -40.92
C PRO A 433 52.49 -17.80 -40.37
N ALA A 434 51.76 -18.44 -39.43
CA ALA A 434 51.60 -19.90 -39.22
C ALA A 434 52.64 -20.78 -38.45
N GLU A 435 52.11 -21.94 -38.01
CA GLU A 435 52.70 -23.23 -37.57
C GLU A 435 53.30 -23.47 -36.15
N THR A 436 52.48 -24.17 -35.32
CA THR A 436 52.71 -25.53 -34.76
C THR A 436 53.93 -25.84 -33.85
N SER A 437 53.67 -26.16 -32.56
CA SER A 437 54.22 -27.38 -31.90
C SER A 437 53.71 -27.64 -30.46
N THR A 438 53.61 -28.93 -30.12
CA THR A 438 53.51 -29.59 -28.78
C THR A 438 54.41 -30.85 -28.87
N PRO A 439 54.73 -31.66 -27.82
CA PRO A 439 54.04 -31.87 -26.52
C PRO A 439 54.99 -32.09 -25.29
N GLU A 440 54.52 -32.85 -24.28
CA GLU A 440 55.22 -33.38 -23.08
C GLU A 440 55.68 -32.38 -22.00
N SER A 441 55.95 -32.74 -20.73
CA SER A 441 55.44 -33.72 -19.73
C SER A 441 56.18 -33.38 -18.39
N ALA A 442 55.86 -33.80 -17.16
CA ALA A 442 54.86 -34.70 -16.56
C ALA A 442 54.53 -34.23 -15.10
N GLU A 443 53.75 -35.06 -14.36
CA GLU A 443 53.61 -35.28 -12.90
C GLU A 443 54.45 -34.45 -11.89
N THR A 444 54.02 -34.15 -10.65
CA THR A 444 53.03 -34.83 -9.76
C THR A 444 52.47 -33.92 -8.64
N SER A 445 51.57 -34.50 -7.82
CA SER A 445 51.20 -34.15 -6.43
C SER A 445 49.90 -33.35 -6.25
N ALA A 446 49.21 -33.64 -5.14
CA ALA A 446 47.88 -33.14 -4.83
C ALA A 446 47.87 -32.41 -3.49
N SER A 447 47.19 -31.27 -3.46
CA SER A 447 46.71 -30.60 -2.25
C SER A 447 45.42 -29.89 -2.60
N GLU A 448 44.34 -30.19 -1.90
CA GLU A 448 43.06 -29.48 -2.04
C GLU A 448 43.21 -28.03 -1.55
N PRO A 449 42.85 -27.01 -2.35
CA PRO A 449 42.48 -25.73 -1.80
C PRO A 449 41.03 -25.82 -1.31
N THR A 450 40.88 -25.63 0.00
CA THR A 450 39.61 -25.40 0.73
C THR A 450 38.64 -24.48 0.01
N GLU A 451 37.34 -24.65 0.28
CA GLU A 451 36.26 -23.75 -0.10
C GLU A 451 36.63 -22.27 0.19
N THR A 452 36.88 -21.49 -0.87
CA THR A 452 36.97 -20.03 -0.75
C THR A 452 35.57 -19.49 -0.51
N SER A 453 35.38 -18.78 0.60
CA SER A 453 34.10 -18.15 0.94
C SER A 453 33.61 -17.22 -0.18
N MET A 454 32.35 -17.35 -0.57
CA MET A 454 31.65 -16.45 -1.50
C MET A 454 31.24 -15.14 -0.79
N SER A 455 32.21 -14.46 -0.18
CA SER A 455 32.04 -13.21 0.55
C SER A 455 33.07 -12.18 0.08
N ASP A 456 32.62 -10.93 -0.03
CA ASP A 456 33.46 -9.73 -0.17
C ASP A 456 34.13 -9.51 -1.54
N ILE A 457 33.32 -9.42 -2.62
CA ILE A 457 33.70 -8.59 -3.78
C ILE A 457 33.14 -7.18 -3.54
N ILE A 458 33.97 -6.29 -2.99
CA ILE A 458 33.69 -4.86 -2.90
C ILE A 458 34.02 -4.22 -4.28
N ILE A 459 33.33 -3.14 -4.65
CA ILE A 459 33.45 -2.50 -5.98
C ILE A 459 34.89 -2.17 -6.42
N GLU A 460 35.82 -2.01 -5.48
CA GLU A 460 37.23 -1.71 -5.76
C GLU A 460 37.95 -2.79 -6.59
N ASP A 461 37.51 -4.06 -6.51
CA ASP A 461 38.12 -5.20 -7.23
C ASP A 461 37.57 -5.43 -8.65
N LEU A 462 36.46 -4.79 -9.04
CA LEU A 462 35.82 -4.98 -10.36
C LEU A 462 36.56 -4.28 -11.54
N ARG A 463 37.77 -3.78 -11.32
CA ARG A 463 38.37 -2.67 -12.10
C ARG A 463 38.90 -2.97 -13.51
N GLU A 464 38.88 -4.22 -13.97
CA GLU A 464 39.34 -4.57 -15.33
C GLU A 464 38.45 -5.52 -16.15
N HIS A 465 37.63 -6.38 -15.55
CA HIS A 465 37.01 -7.52 -16.26
C HIS A 465 35.57 -7.87 -15.82
N ALA A 466 34.65 -6.90 -15.81
CA ALA A 466 33.21 -7.20 -15.67
C ALA A 466 32.61 -7.66 -17.02
N TYR A 467 31.91 -8.79 -17.03
CA TYR A 467 31.26 -9.37 -18.21
C TYR A 467 29.74 -9.48 -18.04
N VAL A 468 29.01 -9.52 -19.17
CA VAL A 468 27.57 -9.75 -19.18
C VAL A 468 27.25 -11.13 -18.62
N GLY A 469 26.43 -11.16 -17.56
CA GLY A 469 26.09 -12.37 -16.81
C GLY A 469 26.77 -12.48 -15.44
N ASP A 470 27.78 -11.66 -15.13
CA ASP A 470 28.44 -11.64 -13.82
C ASP A 470 27.52 -11.08 -12.72
N SER A 471 27.84 -11.40 -11.47
CA SER A 471 27.17 -10.89 -10.27
C SER A 471 28.03 -9.85 -9.54
N VAL A 472 27.41 -8.76 -9.09
CA VAL A 472 28.05 -7.61 -8.42
C VAL A 472 27.35 -7.36 -7.08
N LEU A 473 28.12 -7.16 -6.01
CA LEU A 473 27.61 -6.78 -4.69
C LEU A 473 27.68 -5.25 -4.54
N PHE A 474 26.54 -4.57 -4.37
CA PHE A 474 26.52 -3.10 -4.33
C PHE A 474 25.27 -2.52 -3.67
N GLY A 475 25.44 -1.54 -2.77
CA GLY A 475 24.36 -0.96 -1.97
C GLY A 475 23.82 -1.92 -0.91
N GLU A 476 23.13 -1.39 0.10
CA GLU A 476 22.57 -2.13 1.23
C GLU A 476 21.06 -1.89 1.35
N TYR A 477 20.24 -2.96 1.34
CA TYR A 477 18.79 -2.87 1.50
C TYR A 477 18.23 -4.14 2.16
N ASP A 478 17.40 -3.98 3.19
CA ASP A 478 16.55 -5.02 3.82
C ASP A 478 15.91 -5.96 2.79
N THR A 479 16.43 -7.19 2.71
CA THR A 479 15.94 -8.27 1.86
C THR A 479 15.26 -9.38 2.64
N ASP A 480 15.41 -9.44 3.98
CA ASP A 480 14.88 -10.53 4.79
C ASP A 480 13.93 -10.16 5.95
N ASN A 481 13.67 -8.87 6.20
CA ASN A 481 12.89 -8.32 7.32
C ASN A 481 13.40 -8.69 8.74
N ILE A 482 14.58 -9.30 8.89
CA ILE A 482 15.14 -9.70 10.19
C ILE A 482 15.86 -8.50 10.82
N MET A 483 15.10 -7.63 11.50
CA MET A 483 15.53 -6.43 12.27
C MET A 483 16.74 -6.54 13.27
N LYS A 484 17.54 -7.61 13.23
CA LYS A 484 18.77 -7.86 13.99
C LYS A 484 20.05 -7.93 13.14
N ASN A 485 20.00 -8.17 11.83
CA ASN A 485 21.20 -8.28 10.97
C ASN A 485 21.62 -6.90 10.43
N GLY A 486 20.70 -6.16 9.80
CA GLY A 486 20.95 -4.87 9.18
C GLY A 486 20.08 -4.68 7.93
N ASP A 487 20.59 -3.90 6.98
CA ASP A 487 20.21 -3.96 5.57
C ASP A 487 21.25 -4.87 4.86
N GLU A 488 20.85 -5.79 3.97
CA GLU A 488 21.80 -6.68 3.28
C GLU A 488 22.44 -6.05 2.03
N THR A 489 23.67 -6.43 1.71
CA THR A 489 24.28 -6.08 0.42
C THR A 489 23.50 -6.67 -0.75
N ILE A 490 23.01 -5.85 -1.68
CA ILE A 490 22.22 -6.33 -2.82
C ILE A 490 23.11 -7.04 -3.84
N VAL A 491 22.65 -8.21 -4.30
CA VAL A 491 23.20 -8.91 -5.47
C VAL A 491 22.58 -8.36 -6.76
N TRP A 492 23.43 -7.82 -7.63
CA TRP A 492 23.08 -7.37 -8.97
C TRP A 492 23.65 -8.31 -10.03
N ARG A 493 23.08 -8.28 -11.24
CA ARG A 493 23.55 -8.97 -12.44
C ARG A 493 23.90 -7.96 -13.52
N VAL A 494 25.06 -8.14 -14.16
CA VAL A 494 25.48 -7.35 -15.32
C VAL A 494 24.66 -7.77 -16.55
N LEU A 495 23.93 -6.84 -17.17
CA LEU A 495 23.17 -7.05 -18.41
C LEU A 495 23.90 -6.52 -19.66
N ASP A 496 24.71 -5.47 -19.52
CA ASP A 496 25.43 -4.84 -20.62
C ASP A 496 26.73 -4.18 -20.10
N VAL A 497 27.74 -4.06 -20.97
CA VAL A 497 29.03 -3.42 -20.68
C VAL A 497 29.41 -2.54 -21.87
N GLN A 498 29.37 -1.22 -21.66
CA GLN A 498 29.57 -0.20 -22.70
C GLN A 498 30.75 0.71 -22.31
N GLY A 499 31.97 0.32 -22.68
CA GLY A 499 33.16 1.13 -22.44
C GLY A 499 33.56 1.17 -20.97
N ASP A 500 33.36 2.31 -20.30
CA ASP A 500 33.65 2.52 -18.87
C ASP A 500 32.42 2.44 -17.96
N LYS A 501 31.27 2.00 -18.48
CA LYS A 501 30.03 1.77 -17.71
C LYS A 501 29.42 0.39 -17.96
N MET A 502 28.67 -0.11 -16.99
CA MET A 502 27.88 -1.35 -17.08
C MET A 502 26.45 -1.16 -16.61
N LEU A 503 25.51 -1.88 -17.22
CA LEU A 503 24.10 -1.92 -16.83
C LEU A 503 23.92 -3.05 -15.81
N LEU A 504 23.43 -2.71 -14.63
CA LEU A 504 23.06 -3.66 -13.59
C LEU A 504 21.53 -3.78 -13.49
N ILE A 505 21.05 -4.97 -13.13
CA ILE A 505 19.69 -5.22 -12.61
C ILE A 505 19.79 -6.02 -11.31
N THR A 506 18.87 -5.88 -10.35
CA THR A 506 18.88 -6.76 -9.17
C THR A 506 18.65 -8.22 -9.58
N GLU A 507 19.38 -9.16 -8.98
CA GLU A 507 19.30 -10.59 -9.30
C GLU A 507 17.88 -11.13 -9.03
N ASP A 508 17.34 -10.80 -7.86
CA ASP A 508 15.97 -11.07 -7.45
C ASP A 508 15.08 -9.82 -7.49
N VAL A 509 13.76 -10.04 -7.41
CA VAL A 509 12.79 -9.00 -7.05
C VAL A 509 12.98 -8.61 -5.59
N ILE A 510 13.37 -7.37 -5.32
CA ILE A 510 13.74 -6.90 -3.97
C ILE A 510 12.58 -6.31 -3.16
N GLU A 511 11.52 -5.84 -3.84
CA GLU A 511 10.38 -5.14 -3.24
C GLU A 511 9.10 -5.47 -4.02
N GLY A 512 7.95 -5.38 -3.36
CA GLY A 512 6.62 -5.60 -3.92
C GLY A 512 5.73 -4.37 -3.83
N MET A 513 5.37 -3.77 -4.96
CA MET A 513 4.51 -2.58 -4.95
C MET A 513 3.67 -2.38 -6.20
N HIS A 514 2.86 -1.33 -6.14
CA HIS A 514 2.08 -0.83 -7.25
C HIS A 514 2.94 0.03 -8.17
N TYR A 515 2.72 -0.07 -9.48
CA TYR A 515 3.34 0.80 -10.46
C TYR A 515 2.89 2.26 -10.26
N ASN A 516 1.60 2.46 -9.96
CA ASN A 516 1.05 3.74 -9.51
C ASN A 516 0.14 3.59 -8.29
N SER A 517 -0.07 4.68 -7.56
CA SER A 517 -0.93 4.73 -6.38
C SER A 517 -2.39 4.35 -6.67
N SER A 518 -2.89 4.57 -7.89
CA SER A 518 -4.31 4.38 -8.26
C SER A 518 -4.46 3.77 -9.65
N PHE A 519 -5.65 3.22 -9.95
CA PHE A 519 -5.99 2.77 -11.31
C PHE A 519 -6.48 3.96 -12.13
N ASN A 520 -5.52 4.67 -12.73
CA ASN A 520 -5.74 5.83 -13.59
C ASN A 520 -4.66 5.89 -14.67
N TYR A 521 -4.89 6.71 -15.70
CA TYR A 521 -3.87 7.11 -16.66
C TYR A 521 -2.58 7.52 -15.93
N VAL A 522 -1.47 6.90 -16.30
CA VAL A 522 -0.13 7.23 -15.82
C VAL A 522 0.91 6.95 -16.92
N THR A 523 2.03 7.66 -16.86
CA THR A 523 3.23 7.55 -17.69
C THR A 523 4.41 7.12 -16.80
N TRP A 524 5.59 6.81 -17.34
CA TRP A 524 6.74 6.49 -16.48
C TRP A 524 7.15 7.69 -15.60
N GLU A 525 7.19 8.89 -16.19
CA GLU A 525 7.59 10.14 -15.53
C GLU A 525 6.76 10.44 -14.26
N ASP A 526 5.44 10.22 -14.31
CA ASP A 526 4.49 10.47 -13.22
C ASP A 526 4.25 9.23 -12.31
N SER A 527 4.99 8.13 -12.51
CA SER A 527 4.73 6.88 -11.80
C SER A 527 5.29 6.87 -10.37
N TYR A 528 4.48 6.41 -9.42
CA TYR A 528 4.88 6.23 -8.01
C TYR A 528 6.12 5.31 -7.86
N ILE A 529 6.25 4.30 -8.72
CA ILE A 529 7.40 3.38 -8.71
C ILE A 529 8.70 4.09 -9.11
N ARG A 530 8.67 5.03 -10.08
CA ARG A 530 9.82 5.87 -10.46
C ARG A 530 10.21 6.84 -9.35
N GLU A 531 9.22 7.48 -8.73
CA GLU A 531 9.39 8.36 -7.56
C GLU A 531 10.07 7.61 -6.41
N TRP A 532 9.57 6.41 -6.08
CA TRP A 532 10.19 5.57 -5.06
C TRP A 532 11.61 5.14 -5.43
N LEU A 533 11.88 4.72 -6.67
CA LEU A 533 13.20 4.29 -7.12
C LEU A 533 14.26 5.39 -6.92
N ASN A 534 13.94 6.64 -7.26
CA ASN A 534 14.91 7.74 -7.30
C ASN A 534 14.99 8.56 -5.99
N TYR A 535 13.95 8.58 -5.15
CA TYR A 535 13.91 9.39 -3.92
C TYR A 535 13.78 8.59 -2.61
N LYS A 536 13.51 7.28 -2.66
CA LYS A 536 13.33 6.43 -1.46
C LYS A 536 14.26 5.22 -1.46
N PHE A 537 14.34 4.51 -2.58
CA PHE A 537 15.28 3.40 -2.76
C PHE A 537 16.71 3.90 -2.89
N TYR A 538 17.00 4.77 -3.86
CA TYR A 538 18.34 5.34 -4.08
C TYR A 538 18.96 5.97 -2.82
N ASP A 539 18.20 6.78 -2.09
CA ASP A 539 18.65 7.46 -0.87
C ASP A 539 18.73 6.55 0.39
N LYS A 540 18.09 5.38 0.38
CA LYS A 540 18.30 4.35 1.41
C LYS A 540 19.48 3.45 1.05
N CYS A 541 19.56 3.02 -0.20
CA CYS A 541 20.36 1.89 -0.66
C CYS A 541 21.85 2.22 -0.86
N PHE A 542 22.20 3.48 -1.14
CA PHE A 542 23.56 3.86 -1.52
C PHE A 542 24.12 4.96 -0.63
N THR A 543 25.38 4.82 -0.21
CA THR A 543 26.14 5.89 0.45
C THR A 543 26.52 6.99 -0.54
N GLU A 544 26.84 8.19 -0.05
CA GLU A 544 27.30 9.31 -0.89
C GLU A 544 28.61 9.01 -1.67
N GLU A 545 29.36 8.00 -1.26
CA GLU A 545 30.52 7.47 -2.00
C GLU A 545 30.08 6.53 -3.12
N GLN A 546 29.14 5.62 -2.83
CA GLN A 546 28.55 4.70 -3.83
C GLN A 546 27.75 5.45 -4.91
N LYS A 547 27.01 6.49 -4.55
CA LYS A 547 26.23 7.33 -5.47
C LYS A 547 27.08 7.98 -6.57
N GLN A 548 28.36 8.25 -6.33
CA GLN A 548 29.27 8.83 -7.33
C GLN A 548 29.53 7.91 -8.53
N PHE A 549 29.30 6.60 -8.38
CA PHE A 549 29.42 5.63 -9.46
C PHE A 549 28.11 5.45 -10.25
N ILE A 550 26.96 5.88 -9.73
CA ILE A 550 25.65 5.68 -10.37
C ILE A 550 25.39 6.80 -11.38
N LEU A 551 25.17 6.41 -12.63
CA LEU A 551 25.04 7.33 -13.75
C LEU A 551 23.58 7.74 -13.94
N ARG A 552 23.31 9.05 -13.81
CA ARG A 552 22.06 9.65 -14.27
C ARG A 552 21.90 9.37 -15.76
N THR A 553 20.80 8.71 -16.12
CA THR A 553 20.58 8.10 -17.42
C THR A 553 19.33 8.70 -18.06
N ASN A 554 19.39 9.02 -19.36
CA ASN A 554 18.19 9.31 -20.14
C ASN A 554 17.43 8.01 -20.41
N VAL A 555 16.30 7.82 -19.74
CA VAL A 555 15.48 6.60 -19.80
C VAL A 555 14.23 6.89 -20.63
N SER A 556 14.05 6.13 -21.72
CA SER A 556 12.89 6.28 -22.61
C SER A 556 11.90 5.12 -22.42
N PRO A 557 10.60 5.40 -22.17
CA PRO A 557 9.64 4.34 -21.90
C PRO A 557 9.36 3.37 -23.05
N GLY A 558 9.56 3.84 -24.29
CA GLY A 558 9.16 3.11 -25.49
C GLY A 558 7.64 2.97 -25.62
N LYS A 559 7.18 2.51 -26.78
CA LYS A 559 5.76 2.26 -27.06
C LYS A 559 5.59 0.96 -27.83
N LEU A 560 4.61 0.16 -27.42
CA LEU A 560 4.15 -0.98 -28.21
C LEU A 560 3.31 -0.46 -29.38
N SER A 561 3.78 -0.65 -30.61
CA SER A 561 3.14 -0.15 -31.83
C SER A 561 1.75 -0.75 -32.13
N GLU A 562 1.35 -1.78 -31.40
CA GLU A 562 0.03 -2.43 -31.47
C GLU A 562 -1.04 -1.70 -30.65
N TYR A 563 -0.65 -0.76 -29.76
CA TYR A 563 -1.55 -0.05 -28.84
C TYR A 563 -1.40 1.47 -28.95
N ASP A 564 -2.49 2.19 -28.69
CA ASP A 564 -2.51 3.65 -28.77
C ASP A 564 -1.96 4.35 -27.51
N SER A 565 -1.59 3.61 -26.46
CA SER A 565 -1.09 4.13 -25.17
C SER A 565 0.08 5.12 -25.30
N ASP A 566 0.08 6.13 -24.43
CA ASP A 566 1.08 7.21 -24.43
C ASP A 566 2.34 6.76 -23.64
N PRO A 567 3.55 6.80 -24.21
CA PRO A 567 4.79 6.54 -23.47
C PRO A 567 5.07 7.59 -22.38
N GLY A 568 4.56 8.82 -22.52
CA GLY A 568 5.09 9.98 -21.82
C GLY A 568 6.47 10.39 -22.33
N ASN A 569 7.10 11.31 -21.62
CA ASN A 569 8.44 11.81 -21.94
C ASN A 569 9.55 10.83 -21.49
N SER A 570 10.72 10.93 -22.13
CA SER A 570 11.94 10.36 -21.57
C SER A 570 12.38 11.13 -20.32
N THR A 571 12.94 10.43 -19.36
CA THR A 571 13.26 10.90 -18.00
C THR A 571 14.75 10.83 -17.72
N GLU A 572 15.22 11.48 -16.66
CA GLU A 572 16.63 11.54 -16.27
C GLU A 572 16.82 10.94 -14.88
N ASP A 573 17.00 9.61 -14.84
CA ASP A 573 16.88 8.77 -13.65
C ASP A 573 18.24 8.15 -13.26
N TYR A 574 18.48 7.98 -11.96
CA TYR A 574 19.62 7.21 -11.44
C TYR A 574 19.29 5.71 -11.37
N VAL A 575 18.03 5.39 -11.06
CA VAL A 575 17.55 4.00 -10.94
C VAL A 575 16.19 3.91 -11.63
N PHE A 576 16.02 2.89 -12.47
CA PHE A 576 14.87 2.72 -13.36
C PHE A 576 14.40 1.25 -13.39
N LEU A 577 13.38 0.96 -14.20
CA LEU A 577 13.03 -0.40 -14.63
C LEU A 577 13.42 -0.55 -16.11
N LEU A 578 13.60 -1.77 -16.60
CA LEU A 578 13.79 -1.96 -18.04
C LEU A 578 12.51 -1.61 -18.82
N ASN A 579 12.68 -1.11 -20.05
CA ASN A 579 11.59 -1.06 -21.02
C ASN A 579 11.33 -2.43 -21.67
N TYR A 580 10.23 -2.56 -22.41
CA TYR A 580 9.80 -3.82 -23.02
C TYR A 580 10.82 -4.43 -23.99
N GLU A 581 11.45 -3.60 -24.82
CA GLU A 581 12.46 -4.06 -25.78
C GLU A 581 13.81 -4.36 -25.10
N GLU A 582 14.17 -3.62 -24.04
CA GLU A 582 15.33 -3.95 -23.20
C GLU A 582 15.17 -5.29 -22.49
N ALA A 583 14.03 -5.54 -21.84
CA ALA A 583 13.73 -6.82 -21.20
C ALA A 583 13.61 -7.99 -22.20
N LYS A 584 13.32 -7.70 -23.46
CA LYS A 584 13.31 -8.65 -24.59
C LYS A 584 14.71 -8.93 -25.14
N ASN A 585 15.58 -7.92 -25.20
CA ASN A 585 16.90 -8.00 -25.84
C ASN A 585 18.03 -8.41 -24.88
N TYR A 586 18.06 -7.93 -23.64
CA TYR A 586 19.08 -8.30 -22.65
C TYR A 586 18.87 -9.71 -22.07
N PHE A 587 17.68 -10.29 -22.21
CA PHE A 587 17.38 -11.65 -21.75
C PHE A 587 17.05 -12.57 -22.93
N ALA A 588 17.96 -13.51 -23.20
CA ALA A 588 17.93 -14.38 -24.38
C ALA A 588 16.66 -15.26 -24.56
N ASN A 589 15.85 -15.44 -23.51
CA ASN A 589 14.57 -16.15 -23.54
C ASN A 589 13.80 -15.92 -22.21
N ASP A 590 12.56 -16.42 -22.14
CA ASP A 590 11.69 -16.31 -20.97
C ASP A 590 12.31 -16.93 -19.71
N GLU A 591 12.95 -18.11 -19.82
CA GLU A 591 13.65 -18.76 -18.70
C GLU A 591 14.74 -17.87 -18.07
N LYS A 592 15.32 -16.93 -18.83
CA LYS A 592 16.28 -15.94 -18.32
C LYS A 592 15.63 -14.65 -17.79
N ARG A 593 14.40 -14.32 -18.19
CA ARG A 593 13.60 -13.21 -17.65
C ARG A 593 13.00 -13.50 -16.27
N LYS A 594 12.82 -14.77 -15.93
CA LYS A 594 12.36 -15.21 -14.60
C LYS A 594 13.21 -14.63 -13.48
N ALA A 595 12.57 -14.29 -12.37
CA ALA A 595 13.22 -13.84 -11.13
C ALA A 595 12.58 -14.55 -9.93
N ALA A 596 13.39 -14.97 -8.97
CA ALA A 596 12.87 -15.20 -7.63
C ALA A 596 12.72 -13.84 -6.93
N TYR A 597 12.42 -13.85 -5.64
CA TYR A 597 12.09 -12.66 -4.87
C TYR A 597 12.60 -12.82 -3.44
N THR A 598 13.00 -11.71 -2.84
CA THR A 598 13.52 -11.65 -1.48
C THR A 598 12.42 -11.92 -0.45
N SER A 599 12.76 -12.33 0.77
CA SER A 599 11.73 -12.58 1.80
C SER A 599 10.95 -11.29 2.12
N HIS A 600 11.63 -10.13 2.11
CA HIS A 600 11.05 -8.79 2.20
C HIS A 600 9.96 -8.56 1.13
N ALA A 601 10.29 -8.76 -0.15
CA ALA A 601 9.34 -8.63 -1.26
C ALA A 601 8.12 -9.56 -1.13
N GLY A 602 8.32 -10.75 -0.53
CA GLY A 602 7.24 -11.69 -0.22
C GLY A 602 6.26 -11.18 0.83
N GLU A 603 6.73 -10.45 1.84
CA GLU A 603 5.87 -9.87 2.88
C GLU A 603 5.15 -8.59 2.40
N SER A 604 5.76 -7.82 1.48
CA SER A 604 5.10 -6.72 0.76
C SER A 604 3.91 -7.16 -0.11
N GLY A 605 3.73 -8.47 -0.30
CA GLY A 605 2.46 -9.07 -0.73
C GLY A 605 2.40 -9.54 -2.19
N ILE A 606 3.54 -9.61 -2.87
CA ILE A 606 3.66 -10.35 -4.13
C ILE A 606 3.48 -11.86 -3.84
N LEU A 607 3.04 -12.62 -4.83
CA LEU A 607 2.87 -14.07 -4.71
C LEU A 607 3.94 -14.81 -5.51
N LYS A 608 4.50 -15.87 -4.91
CA LYS A 608 5.26 -16.91 -5.61
C LYS A 608 4.32 -17.67 -6.55
N ASN A 609 4.77 -17.93 -7.77
CA ASN A 609 4.15 -18.95 -8.61
C ASN A 609 4.82 -20.30 -8.32
N GLU A 610 4.13 -21.17 -7.58
CA GLU A 610 4.65 -22.46 -7.12
C GLU A 610 5.11 -23.39 -8.27
N ASN A 611 4.61 -23.19 -9.49
CA ASN A 611 5.00 -23.98 -10.66
C ASN A 611 6.37 -23.57 -11.23
N TYR A 612 6.85 -22.36 -10.94
CA TYR A 612 8.05 -21.77 -11.55
C TYR A 612 9.10 -21.33 -10.51
N GLY A 613 8.73 -21.23 -9.22
CA GLY A 613 9.62 -20.79 -8.14
C GLY A 613 9.81 -19.28 -8.03
N THR A 614 9.15 -18.52 -8.89
CA THR A 614 9.44 -17.14 -9.29
C THR A 614 8.23 -16.22 -9.07
N THR A 615 8.37 -14.92 -9.36
CA THR A 615 7.22 -14.00 -9.43
C THR A 615 7.25 -13.10 -10.68
N TRP A 616 6.17 -12.34 -10.88
CA TRP A 616 6.03 -11.38 -11.98
C TRP A 616 6.52 -9.99 -11.57
N TRP A 617 7.11 -9.25 -12.50
CA TRP A 617 7.75 -7.96 -12.21
C TRP A 617 7.50 -6.90 -13.29
N TRP A 618 7.58 -5.64 -12.87
CA TRP A 618 7.21 -4.46 -13.65
C TRP A 618 8.26 -4.06 -14.71
N LEU A 619 7.77 -3.55 -15.84
CA LEU A 619 8.53 -2.83 -16.85
C LEU A 619 7.95 -1.42 -17.00
N LEU A 620 8.76 -0.44 -17.38
CA LEU A 620 8.33 0.96 -17.43
C LEU A 620 7.58 1.38 -18.72
N THR A 621 7.46 0.48 -19.69
CA THR A 621 6.68 0.70 -20.92
C THR A 621 5.18 0.65 -20.58
N PRO A 622 4.34 1.57 -21.09
CA PRO A 622 2.90 1.49 -20.89
C PRO A 622 2.31 0.21 -21.48
N GLY A 623 1.16 -0.22 -20.94
CA GLY A 623 0.44 -1.41 -21.39
C GLY A 623 -0.48 -1.15 -22.58
N ILE A 624 -1.57 -1.92 -22.66
CA ILE A 624 -2.63 -1.74 -23.68
C ILE A 624 -3.29 -0.36 -23.56
N THR A 625 -3.42 0.14 -22.33
CA THR A 625 -3.84 1.51 -21.99
C THR A 625 -2.92 2.07 -20.90
N ASN A 626 -3.01 3.38 -20.63
CA ASN A 626 -2.19 4.04 -19.59
C ASN A 626 -2.63 3.72 -18.15
N GLU A 627 -3.74 3.03 -17.94
CA GLU A 627 -4.06 2.37 -16.65
C GLU A 627 -3.33 1.02 -16.49
N GLN A 628 -2.48 0.65 -17.46
CA GLN A 628 -1.68 -0.57 -17.45
C GLN A 628 -0.21 -0.27 -17.76
N ALA A 629 0.68 -1.11 -17.25
CA ALA A 629 2.09 -1.15 -17.60
C ALA A 629 2.47 -2.54 -18.13
N CYS A 630 3.59 -2.62 -18.84
CA CYS A 630 4.18 -3.87 -19.26
C CYS A 630 4.76 -4.64 -18.07
N ILE A 631 4.76 -5.96 -18.18
CA ILE A 631 5.24 -6.88 -17.15
C ILE A 631 6.02 -8.05 -17.76
N VAL A 632 6.91 -8.60 -16.95
CA VAL A 632 7.39 -9.98 -17.11
C VAL A 632 6.56 -10.86 -16.19
N ASN A 633 5.85 -11.84 -16.76
CA ASN A 633 5.09 -12.85 -16.02
C ASN A 633 6.02 -13.77 -15.22
N SER A 634 5.47 -14.54 -14.26
CA SER A 634 6.27 -15.49 -13.46
C SER A 634 6.89 -16.63 -14.28
N ASP A 635 6.34 -16.94 -15.47
CA ASP A 635 6.95 -17.87 -16.43
C ASP A 635 8.05 -17.24 -17.30
N GLY A 636 8.30 -15.93 -17.15
CA GLY A 636 9.27 -15.15 -17.90
C GLY A 636 8.73 -14.53 -19.20
N SER A 637 7.49 -14.82 -19.59
CA SER A 637 6.87 -14.24 -20.79
C SER A 637 6.56 -12.76 -20.60
N LEU A 638 6.63 -11.98 -21.69
CA LEU A 638 6.29 -10.56 -21.69
C LEU A 638 4.78 -10.35 -21.90
N SER A 639 4.21 -9.34 -21.24
CA SER A 639 2.79 -8.97 -21.38
C SER A 639 2.56 -7.47 -21.16
N ALA A 640 1.46 -6.94 -21.71
CA ALA A 640 1.08 -5.52 -21.66
C ALA A 640 -0.15 -5.23 -20.78
N ASN A 641 -0.55 -6.17 -19.93
CA ASN A 641 -1.83 -6.15 -19.21
C ASN A 641 -1.71 -5.99 -17.67
N GLY A 642 -0.57 -5.52 -17.16
CA GLY A 642 -0.38 -5.29 -15.74
C GLY A 642 -1.08 -4.02 -15.28
N ASN A 643 -2.25 -4.13 -14.63
CA ASN A 643 -2.97 -2.97 -14.06
C ASN A 643 -2.08 -2.21 -13.07
N VAL A 644 -1.91 -0.89 -13.23
CA VAL A 644 -0.90 -0.13 -12.46
C VAL A 644 -1.16 -0.09 -10.93
N ASP A 645 -2.39 -0.37 -10.49
CA ASP A 645 -2.78 -0.51 -9.08
C ASP A 645 -2.68 -1.95 -8.53
N GLY A 646 -2.27 -2.92 -9.36
CA GLY A 646 -1.90 -4.27 -8.94
C GLY A 646 -0.60 -4.26 -8.13
N GLY A 647 -0.37 -5.27 -7.28
CA GLY A 647 0.91 -5.42 -6.56
C GLY A 647 1.83 -6.38 -7.30
N GLY A 648 2.95 -5.89 -7.83
CA GLY A 648 3.92 -6.64 -8.63
C GLY A 648 5.36 -6.41 -8.17
N GLY A 649 6.29 -7.22 -8.68
CA GLY A 649 7.70 -7.15 -8.30
C GLY A 649 8.46 -5.97 -8.88
N VAL A 650 9.34 -5.38 -8.08
CA VAL A 650 10.34 -4.39 -8.51
C VAL A 650 11.68 -5.10 -8.75
N ARG A 651 12.25 -4.95 -9.95
CA ARG A 651 13.67 -5.20 -10.23
C ARG A 651 14.33 -3.89 -10.68
N PRO A 652 14.92 -3.13 -9.76
CA PRO A 652 15.68 -1.94 -10.12
C PRO A 652 16.79 -2.28 -11.12
N ALA A 653 17.00 -1.38 -12.07
CA ALA A 653 18.12 -1.36 -12.99
C ALA A 653 18.80 0.02 -12.98
N MET A 654 20.11 0.06 -13.23
CA MET A 654 20.88 1.31 -13.27
C MET A 654 22.19 1.14 -14.06
N TRP A 655 22.68 2.23 -14.64
CA TRP A 655 24.05 2.28 -15.17
C TRP A 655 25.02 2.68 -14.06
N VAL A 656 26.11 1.94 -13.91
CA VAL A 656 27.22 2.31 -13.01
C VAL A 656 28.54 2.40 -13.77
N LYS A 657 29.40 3.32 -13.32
CA LYS A 657 30.74 3.57 -13.85
C LYS A 657 31.75 2.60 -13.24
N ILE A 658 32.61 2.03 -14.08
CA ILE A 658 33.59 0.99 -13.72
C ILE A 658 34.92 1.61 -13.20
N ARG A 659 35.14 2.91 -13.45
CA ARG A 659 36.43 3.60 -13.20
C ARG A 659 36.27 5.01 -12.66
#